data_AF-A0A3D8T9P8-F1
#
_entry.id   AF-A0A3D8T9P8-F1
#
_cell.length_a   1.000
_cell.length_b   1.000
_cell.length_c   1.000
_cell.angle_alpha   90.00
_cell.angle_beta   90.00
_cell.angle_gamma   90.00
#
_symmetry.space_group_name_H-M   'P 1'
#
loop_
_entity.id
_entity.type
_entity.pdbx_description
1 polymer ?
#
loop_
_entity_poly.entity_id
_entity_poly.type
_entity_poly.pdbx_seq_one_letter_code
_entity_poly.pdbx_strand_id
1 'polypeptide(L)'
;MLEVPRVHSSGPTSPDDDDQITVPRSRAASHTSFLSNSQTLTEETSTLRPNTAYTEKDLQDALHPDPGTEAEFHVENNNFAFSPGQLSKLLNPKSLPAFAALGGLSGIARGLRTNIVSGLSIDENNLEGSISFSEATRSEYTKDRSSSTAVEFVGQESVLQRGSFTDRIRVFNQNIIPGKKATPLWRLMWIAYKDKVLLLLTGAAMISLALGLYETLGVDHPPGSPPPVDWVEGVAISVAIIIVVLVGSLNDWQKERAFVRLNAKKDDREIKVVRSGKSIMINVADLLVGDVIHLEPGDMIPADGIFITGHNVKCDESSATGESDSLKKTGGDQVMRLLEEGHSNQKDLDPFIISGSKVLEGVGTYLVTSVGVNSSFGKIMMAMRTEPEVTPLQAKLDGLAGAIAKLGSAAAALLFFVLLFRFLANLGNNPDSPAEKASTFLDILIVAITVIVVAVPEGLPLAVTLALAFATTRLLKENNLVRILKACEVMGNATTVCSDKTGTLTTNKMSVVAGTFGHESFDVENSATFFKALSQDTKTLIRQSIAINSTAFEGKEDGVATFIGSKTEMALLNLAKDHLAMGPLSNERANAEAIQLFPFDSNKKCMGAVIRHFNGYRLFVKGASEIVLESCSAMADPLTGQVSQLTMPSKAKVEDIIQSYARKSLRTIGLTYRDFSSWPPVSCQSDADPTIADFDMVFKDMTFSGVVGIQDPVRPGVPEAVAKCQLAGVKIRMVTGDNITTARAIATECGIISGNDSKDVVMEGPTFRKMSDDEMTKILPRLAVLARSSPQDKQILVQKLRALDETVAVTGDGTNDGPALKAADVGFSMGIAGTEVAKEASAIILMDDNFASIVKALMWGRAVNDAVSKFLQFQITVNITAVLLTFVSAVSNPGMKSVLTAVQLLWVNLIMDTFAALALATDPPTEAILDRKPAGKKAPLITTNMWKMIIGQAIFQLTITFILYFAGESILGYENTAEKKKELATMVFNTFVWMQIFNEFNNRRLDNKLNIFTGIHRNFFFIGINCIMVAAQIAIIFVGGTAFTITRIDGVQWAICIVLAALSLPMGVLIRFFPDPWFAAIAHVLGSPVRTGYRAIKRFSARVFAKLFKRGRKGNAEVPEQDSTIETVPAIIVDPDTNSEMGNQRDIEQGVRS
;
A
#
# COMPACT_ATOMS: atom_id res chain seq x y z
N MET A 1 65.80 33.33 10.12
CA MET A 1 65.50 34.00 8.84
C MET A 1 63.99 34.22 8.83
N LEU A 2 63.42 35.40 9.08
CA LEU A 2 63.68 36.76 8.52
C LEU A 2 63.32 36.80 7.03
N GLU A 3 62.42 37.65 6.51
CA GLU A 3 61.62 38.79 7.05
C GLU A 3 60.10 38.64 6.66
N VAL A 4 59.03 39.29 7.20
CA VAL A 4 58.77 40.65 7.80
C VAL A 4 58.67 41.75 6.70
N PRO A 5 57.82 42.84 6.76
CA PRO A 5 56.90 43.41 7.79
C PRO A 5 55.38 43.23 7.47
N ARG A 6 54.38 43.43 8.37
CA ARG A 6 53.82 44.65 9.08
C ARG A 6 53.15 45.68 8.14
N VAL A 7 52.01 46.32 8.50
CA VAL A 7 51.86 47.42 9.52
C VAL A 7 50.38 47.61 9.98
N HIS A 8 50.15 48.20 11.18
CA HIS A 8 48.82 48.59 11.75
C HIS A 8 48.26 49.90 11.09
N SER A 9 47.03 50.42 11.26
CA SER A 9 45.95 50.34 12.28
C SER A 9 44.60 50.73 11.58
N SER A 10 43.44 51.12 12.16
CA SER A 10 43.00 51.50 13.52
C SER A 10 41.47 51.25 13.70
N GLY A 11 40.85 51.81 14.75
CA GLY A 11 39.41 52.16 14.81
C GLY A 11 39.24 53.66 15.14
N PRO A 12 38.05 54.16 15.58
CA PRO A 12 36.81 53.43 15.89
C PRO A 12 35.50 54.09 15.35
N THR A 13 34.36 53.71 15.95
CA THR A 13 33.03 54.38 16.01
C THR A 13 32.04 54.32 14.82
N SER A 14 30.77 54.18 15.21
CA SER A 14 29.49 54.10 14.48
C SER A 14 28.74 55.47 14.59
N PRO A 15 27.46 55.70 14.17
CA PRO A 15 26.34 54.74 13.98
C PRO A 15 25.32 54.99 12.83
N ASP A 16 24.25 54.18 12.86
CA ASP A 16 22.88 54.31 12.31
C ASP A 16 22.60 54.36 10.78
N ASP A 17 21.78 53.38 10.35
CA ASP A 17 20.58 53.42 9.46
C ASP A 17 20.64 54.03 8.03
N ASP A 18 19.81 53.65 7.04
CA ASP A 18 18.71 52.65 6.93
C ASP A 18 18.65 52.13 5.47
N ASP A 19 18.09 50.94 5.21
CA ASP A 19 17.02 50.69 4.20
C ASP A 19 16.59 49.21 4.11
N GLN A 20 15.36 48.96 3.60
CA GLN A 20 14.59 47.70 3.77
C GLN A 20 14.46 46.90 2.43
N ILE A 21 13.85 45.71 2.27
CA ILE A 21 12.48 45.21 2.58
C ILE A 21 12.53 43.65 2.50
N THR A 22 12.17 42.82 3.50
CA THR A 22 10.88 42.42 4.13
C THR A 22 9.86 41.58 3.33
N VAL A 23 9.57 40.36 3.83
CA VAL A 23 8.29 39.60 3.73
C VAL A 23 8.15 38.68 4.98
N PRO A 24 6.95 38.20 5.39
CA PRO A 24 6.51 38.51 6.76
C PRO A 24 6.11 37.30 7.67
N ARG A 25 5.87 37.61 8.95
CA ARG A 25 5.04 36.83 9.89
C ARG A 25 3.94 37.70 10.48
N SER A 26 2.74 37.16 10.65
CA SER A 26 1.62 37.84 11.33
C SER A 26 1.52 37.44 12.81
N ARG A 27 1.04 38.39 13.63
CA ARG A 27 0.62 38.19 15.03
C ARG A 27 -0.82 38.65 15.17
N ALA A 28 -1.56 38.05 16.11
CA ALA A 28 -2.67 38.70 16.81
C ALA A 28 -2.21 39.04 18.24
N ALA A 29 -2.76 40.09 18.84
CA ALA A 29 -2.18 40.74 20.01
C ALA A 29 -2.97 40.51 21.32
N SER A 30 -2.23 40.56 22.44
CA SER A 30 -2.76 40.62 23.79
C SER A 30 -3.29 42.01 24.14
N HIS A 31 -4.43 42.09 24.82
CA HIS A 31 -4.85 43.28 25.56
C HIS A 31 -4.78 43.01 27.06
N THR A 32 -4.05 43.86 27.79
CA THR A 32 -4.12 43.97 29.26
C THR A 32 -5.03 45.12 29.65
N SER A 33 -5.80 44.93 30.71
CA SER A 33 -6.50 46.00 31.42
C SER A 33 -6.15 45.92 32.91
N PHE A 34 -5.83 47.07 33.50
CA PHE A 34 -5.64 47.19 34.95
C PHE A 34 -7.00 47.39 35.62
N LEU A 35 -7.20 46.72 36.76
CA LEU A 35 -8.02 47.21 37.87
C LEU A 35 -7.49 46.61 39.18
N SER A 36 -7.89 47.18 40.32
CA SER A 36 -7.09 47.17 41.55
C SER A 36 -7.77 46.57 42.79
N ASN A 37 -6.94 46.42 43.84
CA ASN A 37 -7.25 46.46 45.28
C ASN A 37 -7.43 45.17 46.10
N SER A 38 -7.18 45.41 47.40
CA SER A 38 -7.44 44.59 48.60
C SER A 38 -6.65 43.28 48.75
N GLN A 39 -5.60 43.36 49.57
CA GLN A 39 -5.23 42.27 50.46
C GLN A 39 -6.33 42.09 51.51
N THR A 40 -6.65 40.85 51.85
CA THR A 40 -7.24 40.48 53.15
C THR A 40 -6.51 39.25 53.68
N LEU A 41 -5.99 39.35 54.91
CA LEU A 41 -5.37 38.26 55.64
C LEU A 41 -6.45 37.47 56.39
N THR A 42 -6.50 36.16 56.18
CA THR A 42 -7.21 35.20 57.04
C THR A 42 -6.33 33.98 57.21
N GLU A 43 -5.81 33.79 58.42
CA GLU A 43 -5.11 32.57 58.82
C GLU A 43 -6.13 31.47 59.13
N GLU A 44 -6.01 30.29 58.53
CA GLU A 44 -6.66 29.08 59.08
C GLU A 44 -5.69 27.89 59.11
N THR A 45 -5.52 27.38 60.34
CA THR A 45 -5.01 26.07 60.78
C THR A 45 -4.31 25.14 59.79
N SER A 46 -3.05 24.83 60.11
CA SER A 46 -2.30 23.72 59.55
C SER A 46 -2.91 22.36 59.90
N THR A 47 -3.06 21.50 58.88
CA THR A 47 -3.14 20.05 59.05
C THR A 47 -2.08 19.40 58.15
N LEU A 48 -1.32 18.46 58.71
CA LEU A 48 -0.23 17.80 58.00
C LEU A 48 -0.79 16.84 56.94
N ARG A 49 -0.71 17.25 55.66
CA ARG A 49 -0.87 16.34 54.53
C ARG A 49 0.49 15.70 54.16
N PRO A 50 0.51 14.48 53.60
CA PRO A 50 1.76 13.85 53.14
C PRO A 50 2.41 14.64 51.99
N ASN A 51 3.72 14.48 51.83
CA ASN A 51 4.49 15.08 50.73
C ASN A 51 4.01 14.53 49.38
N THR A 52 3.16 15.28 48.70
CA THR A 52 2.86 15.08 47.28
C THR A 52 3.78 15.97 46.46
N ALA A 53 4.38 15.42 45.39
CA ALA A 53 5.34 16.16 44.54
C ALA A 53 4.72 17.31 43.72
N TYR A 54 3.40 17.48 43.80
CA TYR A 54 2.60 18.45 43.05
C TYR A 54 1.56 19.09 44.00
N THR A 55 1.22 20.37 43.79
CA THR A 55 0.19 21.03 44.60
C THR A 55 -1.22 20.64 44.16
N GLU A 56 -2.21 20.86 45.02
CA GLU A 56 -3.63 20.62 44.69
C GLU A 56 -4.10 21.44 43.47
N LYS A 57 -3.45 22.57 43.19
CA LYS A 57 -3.70 23.34 41.96
C LYS A 57 -3.09 22.66 40.72
N ASP A 58 -1.83 22.20 40.79
CA ASP A 58 -1.16 21.54 39.65
C ASP A 58 -1.93 20.28 39.20
N LEU A 59 -2.51 19.56 40.16
CA LEU A 59 -3.34 18.37 39.91
C LEU A 59 -4.70 18.71 39.25
N GLN A 60 -5.28 19.87 39.56
CA GLN A 60 -6.52 20.35 38.93
C GLN A 60 -6.25 20.92 37.53
N ASP A 61 -5.23 21.77 37.39
CA ASP A 61 -4.82 22.36 36.09
C ASP A 61 -4.43 21.24 35.09
N ALA A 62 -3.81 20.13 35.55
CA ALA A 62 -3.45 18.98 34.71
C ALA A 62 -4.64 18.21 34.12
N LEU A 63 -5.82 18.25 34.75
CA LEU A 63 -7.04 17.60 34.27
C LEU A 63 -8.03 18.58 33.62
N HIS A 64 -7.64 19.84 33.39
CA HIS A 64 -8.48 20.82 32.71
C HIS A 64 -8.66 20.47 31.22
N PRO A 65 -9.87 20.56 30.65
CA PRO A 65 -10.10 20.34 29.22
C PRO A 65 -9.36 21.36 28.36
N ASP A 66 -8.90 20.93 27.18
CA ASP A 66 -8.30 21.82 26.18
C ASP A 66 -9.40 22.41 25.27
N PRO A 67 -9.25 23.65 24.75
CA PRO A 67 -10.30 24.30 23.96
C PRO A 67 -10.76 23.47 22.75
N GLY A 68 -12.05 23.15 22.70
CA GLY A 68 -12.67 22.29 21.69
C GLY A 68 -12.69 20.79 22.03
N THR A 69 -12.20 20.37 23.20
CA THR A 69 -12.26 18.98 23.70
C THR A 69 -13.25 18.78 24.85
N GLU A 70 -13.97 19.82 25.27
CA GLU A 70 -14.82 19.85 26.47
C GLU A 70 -15.90 18.74 26.46
N ALA A 71 -16.38 18.37 25.28
CA ALA A 71 -17.34 17.29 25.08
C ALA A 71 -16.78 15.89 25.44
N GLU A 72 -15.46 15.67 25.42
CA GLU A 72 -14.86 14.39 25.83
C GLU A 72 -14.86 14.19 27.36
N PHE A 73 -15.08 15.28 28.13
CA PHE A 73 -15.02 15.26 29.58
C PHE A 73 -16.37 14.97 30.25
N HIS A 74 -17.49 15.19 29.54
CA HIS A 74 -18.85 15.00 30.05
C HIS A 74 -19.50 13.75 29.44
N VAL A 75 -19.83 12.76 30.27
CA VAL A 75 -20.51 11.52 29.86
C VAL A 75 -21.73 11.29 30.74
N GLU A 76 -22.91 11.18 30.13
CA GLU A 76 -24.16 10.91 30.85
C GLU A 76 -24.21 9.47 31.39
N ASN A 77 -24.59 9.32 32.67
CA ASN A 77 -24.70 8.04 33.36
C ASN A 77 -23.42 7.17 33.21
N ASN A 78 -22.27 7.73 33.61
CA ASN A 78 -21.00 7.00 33.62
C ASN A 78 -20.92 6.03 34.83
N ASN A 79 -20.69 4.74 34.56
CA ASN A 79 -20.49 3.73 35.62
C ASN A 79 -19.02 3.63 36.08
N PHE A 80 -18.11 4.28 35.36
CA PHE A 80 -16.67 4.36 35.64
C PHE A 80 -16.31 5.71 36.29
N ALA A 81 -15.19 5.75 37.00
CA ALA A 81 -14.77 6.94 37.74
C ALA A 81 -14.21 8.08 36.88
N PHE A 82 -13.90 7.80 35.61
CA PHE A 82 -13.18 8.69 34.69
C PHE A 82 -13.89 8.81 33.34
N SER A 83 -13.76 9.96 32.68
CA SER A 83 -14.23 10.20 31.31
C SER A 83 -13.09 10.00 30.27
N PRO A 84 -13.42 9.79 28.98
CA PRO A 84 -12.41 9.65 27.92
C PRO A 84 -11.44 10.84 27.85
N GLY A 85 -11.93 12.07 28.03
CA GLY A 85 -11.11 13.28 28.05
C GLY A 85 -10.07 13.27 29.17
N GLN A 86 -10.47 12.89 30.40
CA GLN A 86 -9.54 12.77 31.54
C GLN A 86 -8.43 11.74 31.27
N LEU A 87 -8.77 10.59 30.68
CA LEU A 87 -7.78 9.57 30.31
C LEU A 87 -6.88 10.03 29.15
N SER A 88 -7.39 10.85 28.22
CA SER A 88 -6.59 11.46 27.14
C SER A 88 -5.52 12.44 27.66
N LYS A 89 -5.73 13.10 28.81
CA LYS A 89 -4.74 14.02 29.42
C LYS A 89 -3.52 13.32 30.04
N LEU A 90 -3.51 11.98 30.14
CA LEU A 90 -2.32 11.22 30.52
C LEU A 90 -1.19 11.34 29.49
N LEU A 91 -1.53 11.50 28.20
CA LEU A 91 -0.62 11.28 27.07
C LEU A 91 -0.52 12.45 26.09
N ASN A 92 -1.47 13.39 26.11
CA ASN A 92 -1.49 14.55 25.21
C ASN A 92 -1.41 15.87 25.99
N PRO A 93 -0.22 16.37 26.35
CA PRO A 93 1.08 15.66 26.34
C PRO A 93 1.22 14.68 27.52
N LYS A 94 2.30 13.87 27.55
CA LYS A 94 2.63 13.00 28.70
C LYS A 94 2.64 13.80 30.01
N SER A 95 1.81 13.40 30.98
CA SER A 95 1.58 14.18 32.20
C SER A 95 1.64 13.32 33.46
N LEU A 96 2.79 13.36 34.15
CA LEU A 96 2.95 12.79 35.50
C LEU A 96 1.99 13.43 36.53
N PRO A 97 1.70 14.76 36.51
CA PRO A 97 0.65 15.34 37.33
C PRO A 97 -0.74 14.73 37.09
N ALA A 98 -1.13 14.48 35.83
CA ALA A 98 -2.42 13.83 35.53
C ALA A 98 -2.43 12.36 36.00
N PHE A 99 -1.32 11.64 35.87
CA PHE A 99 -1.19 10.27 36.40
C PHE A 99 -1.34 10.23 37.93
N ALA A 100 -0.74 11.18 38.64
CA ALA A 100 -0.93 11.34 40.09
C ALA A 100 -2.37 11.73 40.45
N ALA A 101 -2.99 12.67 39.71
CA ALA A 101 -4.35 13.13 39.93
C ALA A 101 -5.42 12.03 39.74
N LEU A 102 -5.14 11.04 38.89
CA LEU A 102 -5.98 9.86 38.67
C LEU A 102 -5.69 8.71 39.67
N GLY A 103 -4.84 8.93 40.67
CA GLY A 103 -4.51 7.97 41.72
C GLY A 103 -3.51 6.90 41.30
N GLY A 104 -2.68 7.16 40.29
CA GLY A 104 -1.68 6.22 39.79
C GLY A 104 -2.29 4.96 39.16
N LEU A 105 -1.47 3.90 39.01
CA LEU A 105 -1.91 2.66 38.35
C LEU A 105 -3.05 1.96 39.10
N SER A 106 -3.02 1.96 40.44
CA SER A 106 -4.06 1.36 41.28
C SER A 106 -5.37 2.16 41.25
N GLY A 107 -5.31 3.49 41.24
CA GLY A 107 -6.47 4.36 41.09
C GLY A 107 -7.13 4.23 39.71
N ILE A 108 -6.31 4.20 38.65
CA ILE A 108 -6.77 3.95 37.28
C ILE A 108 -7.46 2.58 37.16
N ALA A 109 -6.83 1.51 37.66
CA ALA A 109 -7.42 0.16 37.63
C ALA A 109 -8.74 0.07 38.40
N ARG A 110 -8.81 0.69 39.60
CA ARG A 110 -10.04 0.77 40.41
C ARG A 110 -11.16 1.53 39.68
N GLY A 111 -10.86 2.71 39.14
CA GLY A 111 -11.86 3.54 38.45
C GLY A 111 -12.33 2.98 37.10
N LEU A 112 -11.50 2.19 36.42
CA LEU A 112 -11.83 1.43 35.20
C LEU A 112 -12.47 0.06 35.48
N ARG A 113 -12.67 -0.31 36.75
CA ARG A 113 -13.23 -1.61 37.19
C ARG A 113 -12.53 -2.80 36.53
N THR A 114 -11.21 -2.86 36.69
CA THR A 114 -10.34 -3.90 36.08
C THR A 114 -9.21 -4.33 37.04
N ASN A 115 -8.59 -5.46 36.75
CA ASN A 115 -7.54 -6.07 37.55
C ASN A 115 -6.24 -6.18 36.73
N ILE A 116 -5.16 -5.59 37.23
CA ILE A 116 -3.86 -5.53 36.52
C ILE A 116 -3.18 -6.89 36.28
N VAL A 117 -3.63 -7.96 36.94
CA VAL A 117 -3.09 -9.32 36.78
C VAL A 117 -4.02 -10.22 35.96
N SER A 118 -5.34 -10.16 36.19
CA SER A 118 -6.30 -11.02 35.49
C SER A 118 -6.93 -10.39 34.25
N GLY A 119 -6.79 -9.08 34.06
CA GLY A 119 -7.53 -8.31 33.06
C GLY A 119 -9.04 -8.33 33.29
N LEU A 120 -9.79 -8.00 32.23
CA LEU A 120 -11.26 -7.97 32.24
C LEU A 120 -11.87 -9.38 32.38
N SER A 121 -13.10 -9.45 32.91
CA SER A 121 -13.89 -10.69 32.91
C SER A 121 -14.52 -10.90 31.53
N ILE A 122 -14.46 -12.14 31.04
CA ILE A 122 -15.13 -12.54 29.78
C ILE A 122 -16.67 -12.49 29.92
N ASP A 123 -17.19 -12.63 31.16
CA ASP A 123 -18.63 -12.62 31.45
C ASP A 123 -19.20 -11.21 31.74
N GLU A 124 -18.42 -10.14 31.51
CA GLU A 124 -18.88 -8.76 31.71
C GLU A 124 -19.94 -8.38 30.66
N ASN A 125 -21.09 -7.88 31.13
CA ASN A 125 -22.21 -7.41 30.30
C ASN A 125 -22.51 -5.94 30.64
N ASN A 126 -23.60 -5.68 31.39
CA ASN A 126 -23.81 -4.40 32.08
C ASN A 126 -23.02 -4.39 33.41
N LEU A 127 -22.71 -3.20 33.91
CA LEU A 127 -22.07 -3.01 35.22
C LEU A 127 -23.07 -2.52 36.27
N GLU A 128 -23.04 -3.12 37.47
CA GLU A 128 -23.91 -2.70 38.59
C GLU A 128 -23.28 -1.56 39.39
N GLY A 129 -24.06 -0.50 39.63
CA GLY A 129 -23.62 0.74 40.28
C GLY A 129 -22.54 1.52 39.51
N SER A 130 -22.10 2.63 40.08
CA SER A 130 -20.98 3.45 39.59
C SER A 130 -19.85 3.52 40.63
N ILE A 131 -18.63 3.86 40.22
CA ILE A 131 -17.55 4.28 41.14
C ILE A 131 -17.34 5.78 40.95
N SER A 132 -17.16 6.51 42.06
CA SER A 132 -16.92 7.97 42.01
C SER A 132 -15.43 8.31 41.87
N PHE A 133 -15.12 9.49 41.31
CA PHE A 133 -13.73 9.97 41.14
C PHE A 133 -12.95 9.98 42.46
N SER A 134 -13.57 10.43 43.55
CA SER A 134 -12.95 10.50 44.88
C SER A 134 -12.78 9.15 45.56
N GLU A 135 -13.63 8.17 45.22
CA GLU A 135 -13.49 6.77 45.65
C GLU A 135 -12.35 6.06 44.89
N ALA A 136 -12.21 6.34 43.59
CA ALA A 136 -11.13 5.80 42.77
C ALA A 136 -9.73 6.34 43.15
N THR A 137 -9.65 7.53 43.76
CA THR A 137 -8.38 8.24 44.04
C THR A 137 -7.93 8.23 45.51
N ARG A 138 -8.73 7.73 46.46
CA ARG A 138 -8.35 7.62 47.89
C ARG A 138 -7.16 6.66 48.13
N SER A 139 -6.17 7.12 48.89
CA SER A 139 -4.92 6.39 49.21
C SER A 139 -5.02 5.45 50.42
N GLU A 140 -6.02 5.62 51.30
CA GLU A 140 -6.16 4.79 52.51
C GLU A 140 -6.61 3.36 52.19
N TYR A 141 -5.68 2.39 52.28
CA TYR A 141 -6.01 1.00 52.57
C TYR A 141 -4.89 0.26 53.32
N THR A 142 -4.61 0.67 54.56
CA THR A 142 -3.88 -0.17 55.51
C THR A 142 -4.71 -1.40 55.88
N LYS A 143 -4.07 -2.58 55.79
CA LYS A 143 -4.53 -3.90 56.27
C LYS A 143 -5.93 -3.95 56.90
N ASP A 144 -6.89 -4.53 56.20
CA ASP A 144 -7.78 -5.49 56.86
C ASP A 144 -8.10 -6.70 55.98
N ARG A 145 -8.12 -7.88 56.60
CA ARG A 145 -8.18 -9.18 55.92
C ARG A 145 -9.19 -10.11 56.58
N SER A 146 -10.40 -9.63 56.89
CA SER A 146 -11.53 -10.50 57.27
C SER A 146 -12.92 -9.84 57.21
N SER A 147 -13.53 -9.81 56.02
CA SER A 147 -15.00 -9.77 55.89
C SER A 147 -15.46 -10.36 54.55
N SER A 148 -15.77 -11.66 54.53
CA SER A 148 -16.44 -12.32 53.40
C SER A 148 -17.94 -12.02 53.46
N THR A 149 -18.34 -10.83 53.03
CA THR A 149 -19.76 -10.49 52.89
C THR A 149 -20.37 -11.33 51.78
N ALA A 150 -21.17 -12.33 52.15
CA ALA A 150 -21.90 -13.14 51.18
C ALA A 150 -22.96 -12.29 50.48
N VAL A 151 -22.97 -12.31 49.14
CA VAL A 151 -24.04 -11.71 48.34
C VAL A 151 -25.19 -12.70 48.27
N GLU A 152 -26.37 -12.30 48.74
CA GLU A 152 -27.58 -13.14 48.68
C GLU A 152 -28.06 -13.29 47.24
N PHE A 153 -28.25 -14.53 46.79
CA PHE A 153 -28.85 -14.85 45.49
C PHE A 153 -30.37 -14.60 45.52
N VAL A 154 -30.78 -13.36 45.27
CA VAL A 154 -32.19 -13.05 44.94
C VAL A 154 -32.40 -13.34 43.45
N GLY A 155 -32.90 -14.55 43.15
CA GLY A 155 -33.18 -14.95 41.77
C GLY A 155 -34.37 -14.21 41.18
N GLN A 156 -34.17 -13.53 40.05
CA GLN A 156 -35.27 -13.00 39.23
C GLN A 156 -34.99 -13.22 37.74
N GLU A 157 -35.78 -14.10 37.12
CA GLU A 157 -35.69 -14.36 35.68
C GLU A 157 -36.18 -13.14 34.89
N SER A 158 -35.36 -12.64 33.96
CA SER A 158 -35.84 -11.82 32.85
C SER A 158 -35.02 -12.08 31.59
N VAL A 159 -35.64 -12.74 30.61
CA VAL A 159 -35.00 -13.10 29.34
C VAL A 159 -34.93 -11.88 28.43
N LEU A 160 -33.71 -11.49 28.03
CA LEU A 160 -33.40 -10.74 26.82
C LEU A 160 -31.91 -10.93 26.51
N GLN A 161 -31.56 -11.23 25.26
CA GLN A 161 -30.15 -11.37 24.86
C GLN A 161 -29.43 -10.02 24.94
N ARG A 162 -28.52 -9.88 25.91
CA ARG A 162 -27.66 -8.70 26.09
C ARG A 162 -26.28 -8.98 25.48
N GLY A 163 -25.64 -7.93 24.96
CA GLY A 163 -24.26 -8.00 24.50
C GLY A 163 -23.28 -7.90 25.67
N SER A 164 -22.08 -8.44 25.47
CA SER A 164 -20.96 -8.28 26.41
C SER A 164 -20.37 -6.87 26.34
N PHE A 165 -19.80 -6.39 27.45
CA PHE A 165 -19.14 -5.07 27.60
C PHE A 165 -19.96 -3.82 27.21
N THR A 166 -21.29 -3.88 27.29
CA THR A 166 -22.22 -2.83 26.82
C THR A 166 -21.94 -1.44 27.41
N ASP A 167 -21.74 -1.32 28.72
CA ASP A 167 -21.44 -0.03 29.37
C ASP A 167 -20.05 0.51 28.99
N ARG A 168 -19.06 -0.39 28.86
CA ARG A 168 -17.67 -0.05 28.52
C ARG A 168 -17.59 0.50 27.09
N ILE A 169 -18.31 -0.14 26.15
CA ILE A 169 -18.47 0.31 24.77
C ILE A 169 -19.22 1.64 24.70
N ARG A 170 -20.28 1.83 25.50
CA ARG A 170 -21.07 3.09 25.57
C ARG A 170 -20.23 4.29 26.02
N VAL A 171 -19.34 4.10 27.00
CA VAL A 171 -18.56 5.20 27.60
C VAL A 171 -17.28 5.51 26.81
N PHE A 172 -16.52 4.48 26.41
CA PHE A 172 -15.18 4.68 25.82
C PHE A 172 -15.11 4.49 24.31
N ASN A 173 -16.18 3.99 23.67
CA ASN A 173 -16.24 3.46 22.30
C ASN A 173 -15.40 2.17 22.10
N GLN A 174 -15.56 1.54 20.93
CA GLN A 174 -14.72 0.43 20.47
C GLN A 174 -13.40 0.95 19.87
N ASN A 175 -12.41 0.07 19.74
CA ASN A 175 -11.12 0.39 19.13
C ASN A 175 -11.18 0.44 17.58
N ILE A 176 -12.19 1.12 17.03
CA ILE A 176 -12.46 1.22 15.59
C ILE A 176 -12.37 2.67 15.15
N ILE A 177 -11.54 2.91 14.14
CA ILE A 177 -11.42 4.21 13.47
C ILE A 177 -12.50 4.31 12.37
N PRO A 178 -13.46 5.25 12.44
CA PRO A 178 -14.62 5.26 11.55
C PRO A 178 -14.26 5.71 10.12
N GLY A 179 -14.23 4.77 9.18
CA GLY A 179 -13.85 5.01 7.78
C GLY A 179 -14.66 6.13 7.09
N LYS A 180 -14.09 6.71 6.01
CA LYS A 180 -14.76 7.73 5.18
C LYS A 180 -16.08 7.16 4.66
N LYS A 181 -17.20 7.74 5.09
CA LYS A 181 -18.55 7.36 4.62
C LYS A 181 -18.58 7.52 3.09
N ALA A 182 -18.97 6.46 2.37
CA ALA A 182 -19.11 6.50 0.92
C ALA A 182 -20.09 7.62 0.51
N THR A 183 -19.83 8.28 -0.61
CA THR A 183 -20.72 9.34 -1.09
C THR A 183 -22.03 8.73 -1.62
N PRO A 184 -23.19 9.35 -1.34
CA PRO A 184 -24.46 8.84 -1.83
C PRO A 184 -24.59 9.11 -3.34
N LEU A 185 -25.22 8.18 -4.06
CA LEU A 185 -25.32 8.22 -5.53
C LEU A 185 -25.83 9.57 -6.08
N TRP A 186 -26.81 10.20 -5.43
CA TRP A 186 -27.33 11.51 -5.83
C TRP A 186 -26.26 12.62 -5.82
N ARG A 187 -25.27 12.54 -4.94
CA ARG A 187 -24.15 13.49 -4.88
C ARG A 187 -23.15 13.24 -6.00
N LEU A 188 -22.93 11.98 -6.38
CA LEU A 188 -22.13 11.62 -7.56
C LEU A 188 -22.81 12.06 -8.86
N MET A 189 -24.14 11.86 -8.99
CA MET A 189 -24.93 12.40 -10.12
C MET A 189 -24.78 13.92 -10.25
N TRP A 190 -24.84 14.66 -9.13
CA TRP A 190 -24.68 16.11 -9.11
C TRP A 190 -23.24 16.59 -9.38
N ILE A 191 -22.24 15.73 -9.15
CA ILE A 191 -20.83 16.01 -9.50
C ILE A 191 -20.64 15.76 -11.01
N ALA A 192 -21.11 14.63 -11.54
CA ALA A 192 -21.02 14.32 -12.97
C ALA A 192 -21.77 15.34 -13.85
N TYR A 193 -22.99 15.73 -13.48
CA TYR A 193 -23.76 16.74 -14.20
C TYR A 193 -23.11 18.15 -14.21
N LYS A 194 -22.12 18.41 -13.34
CA LYS A 194 -21.39 19.68 -13.31
C LYS A 194 -20.27 19.80 -14.34
N ASP A 195 -20.07 18.82 -15.22
CA ASP A 195 -19.13 19.00 -16.32
C ASP A 195 -19.55 20.15 -17.24
N LYS A 196 -18.58 20.95 -17.68
CA LYS A 196 -18.78 22.12 -18.53
C LYS A 196 -19.33 21.74 -19.91
N VAL A 197 -18.98 20.56 -20.42
CA VAL A 197 -19.46 20.02 -21.69
C VAL A 197 -20.92 19.60 -21.58
N LEU A 198 -21.30 18.87 -20.52
CA LEU A 198 -22.70 18.49 -20.28
C LEU A 198 -23.60 19.71 -20.00
N LEU A 199 -23.10 20.71 -19.27
CA LEU A 199 -23.82 21.97 -19.06
C LEU A 199 -24.01 22.75 -20.37
N LEU A 200 -23.00 22.78 -21.26
CA LEU A 200 -23.10 23.41 -22.58
C LEU A 200 -24.10 22.68 -23.49
N LEU A 201 -24.06 21.33 -23.50
CA LEU A 201 -24.99 20.50 -24.26
C LEU A 201 -26.43 20.60 -23.72
N THR A 202 -26.61 20.70 -22.40
CA THR A 202 -27.93 20.96 -21.78
C THR A 202 -28.47 22.34 -22.20
N GLY A 203 -27.61 23.36 -22.25
CA GLY A 203 -27.97 24.67 -22.78
C GLY A 203 -28.45 24.61 -24.24
N ALA A 204 -27.73 23.89 -25.10
CA ALA A 204 -28.12 23.67 -26.50
C ALA A 204 -29.44 22.89 -26.62
N ALA A 205 -29.62 21.82 -25.82
CA ALA A 205 -30.84 21.02 -25.79
C ALA A 205 -32.07 21.82 -25.34
N MET A 206 -31.93 22.70 -24.35
CA MET A 206 -33.01 23.59 -23.90
C MET A 206 -33.42 24.60 -24.98
N ILE A 207 -32.46 25.14 -25.75
CA ILE A 207 -32.75 26.10 -26.82
C ILE A 207 -33.37 25.38 -28.03
N SER A 208 -32.85 24.20 -28.39
CA SER A 208 -33.42 23.30 -29.41
C SER A 208 -34.87 22.92 -29.06
N LEU A 209 -35.12 22.52 -27.81
CA LEU A 209 -36.47 22.20 -27.33
C LEU A 209 -37.41 23.41 -27.40
N ALA A 210 -36.95 24.60 -26.99
CA ALA A 210 -37.75 25.82 -27.04
C ALA A 210 -38.14 26.22 -28.47
N LEU A 211 -37.22 26.09 -29.44
CA LEU A 211 -37.50 26.40 -30.85
C LEU A 211 -38.30 25.30 -31.55
N GLY A 212 -38.00 24.01 -31.32
CA GLY A 212 -38.81 22.91 -31.83
C GLY A 212 -40.26 22.99 -31.32
N LEU A 213 -40.49 23.39 -30.07
CA LEU A 213 -41.83 23.68 -29.55
C LEU A 213 -42.47 24.91 -30.22
N TYR A 214 -41.71 25.96 -30.49
CA TYR A 214 -42.20 27.15 -31.20
C TYR A 214 -42.58 26.85 -32.66
N GLU A 215 -41.76 26.07 -33.37
CA GLU A 215 -42.03 25.64 -34.75
C GLU A 215 -43.22 24.66 -34.80
N THR A 216 -43.36 23.77 -33.81
CA THR A 216 -44.50 22.82 -33.72
C THR A 216 -45.84 23.48 -33.32
N LEU A 217 -45.84 24.55 -32.53
CA LEU A 217 -47.05 25.13 -31.91
C LEU A 217 -47.38 26.57 -32.36
N GLY A 218 -46.44 27.29 -32.97
CA GLY A 218 -46.53 28.73 -33.24
C GLY A 218 -46.55 29.12 -34.72
N VAL A 219 -46.52 28.15 -35.64
CA VAL A 219 -46.48 28.38 -37.09
C VAL A 219 -47.59 27.58 -37.78
N ASP A 220 -48.45 28.25 -38.56
CA ASP A 220 -49.49 27.60 -39.35
C ASP A 220 -48.90 26.80 -40.51
N HIS A 221 -49.04 25.47 -40.44
CA HIS A 221 -48.54 24.54 -41.46
C HIS A 221 -49.59 24.25 -42.54
N PRO A 222 -49.21 24.13 -43.83
CA PRO A 222 -50.16 23.87 -44.91
C PRO A 222 -50.80 22.47 -44.77
N PRO A 223 -52.10 22.33 -45.08
CA PRO A 223 -52.84 21.10 -44.82
C PRO A 223 -52.33 19.93 -45.67
N GLY A 224 -51.66 18.97 -45.02
CA GLY A 224 -51.10 17.78 -45.65
C GLY A 224 -49.61 17.53 -45.36
N SER A 225 -48.89 18.50 -44.79
CA SER A 225 -47.55 18.24 -44.25
C SER A 225 -47.63 17.35 -42.99
N PRO A 226 -46.66 16.44 -42.77
CA PRO A 226 -46.56 15.74 -41.49
C PRO A 226 -46.30 16.74 -40.35
N PRO A 227 -46.76 16.47 -39.11
CA PRO A 227 -46.51 17.36 -37.99
C PRO A 227 -45.00 17.46 -37.73
N PRO A 228 -44.45 18.68 -37.51
CA PRO A 228 -43.08 18.84 -37.03
C PRO A 228 -42.89 18.07 -35.73
N VAL A 229 -41.75 17.39 -35.60
CA VAL A 229 -41.37 16.61 -34.41
C VAL A 229 -40.01 17.05 -33.87
N ASP A 230 -39.60 18.26 -34.22
CA ASP A 230 -38.26 18.80 -33.97
C ASP A 230 -38.02 19.08 -32.47
N TRP A 231 -39.10 19.23 -31.69
CA TRP A 231 -39.05 19.20 -30.22
C TRP A 231 -38.50 17.86 -29.67
N VAL A 232 -38.62 16.75 -30.41
CA VAL A 232 -38.15 15.43 -30.00
C VAL A 232 -36.62 15.37 -29.94
N GLU A 233 -35.88 16.12 -30.78
CA GLU A 233 -34.41 16.12 -30.73
C GLU A 233 -33.90 16.76 -29.42
N GLY A 234 -34.46 17.91 -29.02
CA GLY A 234 -34.16 18.54 -27.73
C GLY A 234 -34.49 17.65 -26.52
N VAL A 235 -35.61 16.91 -26.57
CA VAL A 235 -35.96 15.92 -25.53
C VAL A 235 -35.01 14.71 -25.56
N ALA A 236 -34.66 14.19 -26.74
CA ALA A 236 -33.80 13.02 -26.87
C ALA A 236 -32.37 13.29 -26.38
N ILE A 237 -31.82 14.48 -26.68
CA ILE A 237 -30.53 14.93 -26.11
C ILE A 237 -30.64 15.05 -24.58
N SER A 238 -31.73 15.64 -24.06
CA SER A 238 -31.95 15.79 -22.62
C SER A 238 -32.03 14.43 -21.89
N VAL A 239 -32.74 13.45 -22.46
CA VAL A 239 -32.83 12.08 -21.92
C VAL A 239 -31.48 11.35 -22.03
N ALA A 240 -30.73 11.55 -23.12
CA ALA A 240 -29.40 10.97 -23.27
C ALA A 240 -28.42 11.49 -22.20
N ILE A 241 -28.44 12.79 -21.88
CA ILE A 241 -27.64 13.38 -20.78
C ILE A 241 -27.99 12.73 -19.44
N ILE A 242 -29.29 12.54 -19.15
CA ILE A 242 -29.74 11.88 -17.92
C ILE A 242 -29.23 10.43 -17.84
N ILE A 243 -29.25 9.69 -18.95
CA ILE A 243 -28.74 8.32 -19.01
C ILE A 243 -27.22 8.29 -18.80
N VAL A 244 -26.46 9.16 -19.46
CA VAL A 244 -24.99 9.27 -19.31
C VAL A 244 -24.62 9.60 -17.86
N VAL A 245 -25.25 10.61 -17.26
CA VAL A 245 -25.02 10.99 -15.85
C VAL A 245 -25.38 9.86 -14.89
N LEU A 246 -26.48 9.14 -15.13
CA LEU A 246 -26.88 8.01 -14.30
C LEU A 246 -25.89 6.84 -14.41
N VAL A 247 -25.46 6.46 -15.62
CA VAL A 247 -24.53 5.36 -15.84
C VAL A 247 -23.14 5.69 -15.30
N GLY A 248 -22.62 6.90 -15.55
CA GLY A 248 -21.33 7.37 -15.03
C GLY A 248 -21.30 7.38 -13.49
N SER A 249 -22.31 7.98 -12.86
CA SER A 249 -22.39 8.03 -11.39
C SER A 249 -22.62 6.66 -10.73
N LEU A 250 -23.36 5.74 -11.36
CA LEU A 250 -23.47 4.34 -10.92
C LEU A 250 -22.11 3.61 -10.99
N ASN A 251 -21.26 3.97 -11.95
CA ASN A 251 -19.92 3.41 -12.09
C ASN A 251 -18.96 3.96 -11.02
N ASP A 252 -18.95 5.28 -10.81
CA ASP A 252 -18.20 5.91 -9.71
C ASP A 252 -18.65 5.42 -8.32
N TRP A 253 -19.94 5.15 -8.12
CA TRP A 253 -20.45 4.56 -6.87
C TRP A 253 -19.96 3.13 -6.65
N GLN A 254 -19.89 2.31 -7.72
CA GLN A 254 -19.29 0.98 -7.63
C GLN A 254 -17.79 1.04 -7.30
N LYS A 255 -17.08 2.01 -7.88
CA LYS A 255 -15.67 2.34 -7.61
C LYS A 255 -15.43 2.77 -6.16
N GLU A 256 -16.20 3.71 -5.61
CA GLU A 256 -16.09 4.07 -4.17
C GLU A 256 -16.41 2.87 -3.27
N ARG A 257 -17.47 2.10 -3.59
CA ARG A 257 -17.86 0.93 -2.79
C ARG A 257 -16.82 -0.19 -2.80
N ALA A 258 -16.13 -0.40 -3.94
CA ALA A 258 -15.00 -1.31 -4.03
C ALA A 258 -13.81 -0.83 -3.17
N PHE A 259 -13.48 0.46 -3.23
CA PHE A 259 -12.42 1.07 -2.43
C PHE A 259 -12.69 0.97 -0.92
N VAL A 260 -13.92 1.26 -0.47
CA VAL A 260 -14.33 1.10 0.94
C VAL A 260 -14.21 -0.37 1.39
N ARG A 261 -14.61 -1.32 0.54
CA ARG A 261 -14.52 -2.76 0.85
C ARG A 261 -13.07 -3.26 0.97
N LEU A 262 -12.13 -2.67 0.23
CA LEU A 262 -10.71 -2.99 0.33
C LEU A 262 -10.11 -2.43 1.63
N ASN A 263 -10.40 -1.17 1.97
CA ASN A 263 -9.95 -0.56 3.23
C ASN A 263 -10.50 -1.32 4.45
N ALA A 264 -11.76 -1.76 4.42
CA ALA A 264 -12.38 -2.54 5.50
C ALA A 264 -11.69 -3.89 5.80
N LYS A 265 -10.76 -4.38 4.96
CA LYS A 265 -9.93 -5.57 5.21
C LYS A 265 -8.45 -5.25 5.48
N LYS A 266 -8.08 -3.96 5.56
CA LYS A 266 -6.72 -3.50 5.87
C LYS A 266 -6.45 -3.51 7.37
N ASP A 267 -7.47 -3.22 8.17
CA ASP A 267 -7.35 -2.90 9.59
C ASP A 267 -7.71 -4.11 10.50
N ASP A 268 -7.77 -5.32 9.91
CA ASP A 268 -8.12 -6.60 10.53
C ASP A 268 -6.86 -7.32 11.02
N ARG A 269 -6.64 -7.38 12.34
CA ARG A 269 -5.48 -8.02 12.99
C ARG A 269 -5.81 -8.51 14.40
N GLU A 270 -5.09 -9.53 14.87
CA GLU A 270 -5.22 -10.06 16.22
C GLU A 270 -4.13 -9.53 17.17
N ILE A 271 -4.43 -9.49 18.47
CA ILE A 271 -3.55 -9.04 19.55
C ILE A 271 -3.66 -9.94 20.79
N LYS A 272 -2.59 -10.02 21.58
CA LYS A 272 -2.45 -10.88 22.76
C LYS A 272 -2.86 -10.15 24.04
N VAL A 273 -4.06 -10.44 24.54
CA VAL A 273 -4.62 -9.86 25.77
C VAL A 273 -4.67 -10.87 26.91
N VAL A 274 -4.70 -10.39 28.15
CA VAL A 274 -5.09 -11.17 29.32
C VAL A 274 -6.54 -10.83 29.67
N ARG A 275 -7.42 -11.84 29.66
CA ARG A 275 -8.79 -11.76 30.18
C ARG A 275 -9.07 -12.98 31.07
N SER A 276 -9.76 -12.78 32.18
CA SER A 276 -10.03 -13.80 33.21
C SER A 276 -8.79 -14.63 33.63
N GLY A 277 -7.61 -13.98 33.72
CA GLY A 277 -6.34 -14.61 34.10
C GLY A 277 -5.71 -15.52 33.05
N LYS A 278 -6.22 -15.53 31.80
CA LYS A 278 -5.69 -16.32 30.68
C LYS A 278 -5.24 -15.39 29.56
N SER A 279 -4.09 -15.72 28.96
CA SER A 279 -3.66 -15.05 27.72
C SER A 279 -4.44 -15.62 26.54
N ILE A 280 -5.10 -14.76 25.77
CA ILE A 280 -5.90 -15.11 24.60
C ILE A 280 -5.59 -14.15 23.45
N MET A 281 -5.83 -14.60 22.21
CA MET A 281 -5.85 -13.71 21.04
C MET A 281 -7.27 -13.16 20.86
N ILE A 282 -7.38 -11.86 20.58
CA ILE A 282 -8.64 -11.19 20.16
C ILE A 282 -8.38 -10.30 18.95
N ASN A 283 -9.42 -9.91 18.22
CA ASN A 283 -9.28 -8.88 17.19
C ASN A 283 -8.95 -7.52 17.84
N VAL A 284 -8.13 -6.70 17.17
CA VAL A 284 -7.79 -5.36 17.64
C VAL A 284 -9.01 -4.44 17.79
N ALA A 285 -10.07 -4.68 17.01
CA ALA A 285 -11.34 -3.94 17.09
C ALA A 285 -12.12 -4.24 18.39
N ASP A 286 -11.96 -5.45 18.95
CA ASP A 286 -12.61 -5.93 20.17
C ASP A 286 -11.83 -5.58 21.45
N LEU A 287 -10.78 -4.75 21.32
CA LEU A 287 -9.99 -4.21 22.43
C LEU A 287 -10.75 -3.08 23.14
N LEU A 288 -10.73 -3.09 24.48
CA LEU A 288 -11.50 -2.17 25.31
C LEU A 288 -10.63 -1.51 26.38
N VAL A 289 -11.08 -0.34 26.86
CA VAL A 289 -10.44 0.36 27.98
C VAL A 289 -10.52 -0.49 29.25
N GLY A 290 -9.38 -0.77 29.85
CA GLY A 290 -9.22 -1.66 31.00
C GLY A 290 -8.76 -3.08 30.65
N ASP A 291 -8.58 -3.44 29.39
CA ASP A 291 -7.85 -4.66 29.01
C ASP A 291 -6.37 -4.59 29.43
N VAL A 292 -5.77 -5.75 29.68
CA VAL A 292 -4.32 -5.90 29.92
C VAL A 292 -3.70 -6.58 28.71
N ILE A 293 -2.69 -5.94 28.11
CA ILE A 293 -1.99 -6.42 26.90
C ILE A 293 -0.58 -6.88 27.25
N HIS A 294 -0.10 -7.95 26.59
CA HIS A 294 1.32 -8.32 26.59
C HIS A 294 2.12 -7.50 25.58
N LEU A 295 3.34 -7.12 25.96
CA LEU A 295 4.31 -6.43 25.11
C LEU A 295 5.50 -7.36 24.85
N GLU A 296 5.78 -7.63 23.58
CA GLU A 296 6.94 -8.40 23.11
C GLU A 296 7.75 -7.60 22.04
N PRO A 297 9.07 -7.85 21.88
CA PRO A 297 9.90 -7.06 20.96
C PRO A 297 9.46 -7.17 19.49
N GLY A 298 9.10 -6.03 18.89
CA GLY A 298 8.57 -5.94 17.53
C GLY A 298 7.08 -5.58 17.46
N ASP A 299 6.35 -5.65 18.58
CA ASP A 299 4.93 -5.27 18.64
C ASP A 299 4.72 -3.78 18.35
N MET A 300 3.61 -3.48 17.66
CA MET A 300 3.06 -2.13 17.50
C MET A 300 1.91 -1.95 18.49
N ILE A 301 2.02 -0.94 19.35
CA ILE A 301 1.09 -0.70 20.46
C ILE A 301 -0.30 -0.32 19.90
N PRO A 302 -1.36 -1.12 20.14
CA PRO A 302 -2.65 -0.97 19.47
C PRO A 302 -3.57 0.10 20.07
N ALA A 303 -3.32 0.48 21.33
CA ALA A 303 -4.11 1.44 22.10
C ALA A 303 -3.24 2.10 23.19
N ASP A 304 -3.66 3.27 23.66
CA ASP A 304 -2.96 4.02 24.71
C ASP A 304 -3.10 3.34 26.07
N GLY A 305 -2.11 3.50 26.97
CA GLY A 305 -2.16 2.90 28.30
C GLY A 305 -1.01 3.23 29.25
N ILE A 306 -0.97 2.51 30.37
CA ILE A 306 0.04 2.61 31.43
C ILE A 306 0.76 1.28 31.63
N PHE A 307 2.09 1.30 31.67
CA PHE A 307 2.93 0.13 31.88
C PHE A 307 2.79 -0.44 33.31
N ILE A 308 2.49 -1.74 33.41
CA ILE A 308 2.26 -2.43 34.69
C ILE A 308 3.60 -2.95 35.20
N THR A 309 4.13 -4.01 34.57
CA THR A 309 5.36 -4.70 34.95
C THR A 309 6.06 -5.31 33.74
N GLY A 310 7.38 -5.45 33.80
CA GLY A 310 8.16 -6.13 32.76
C GLY A 310 9.67 -5.99 32.96
N HIS A 311 10.43 -6.71 32.14
CA HIS A 311 11.90 -6.71 32.17
C HIS A 311 12.47 -5.84 31.04
N ASN A 312 13.09 -4.72 31.42
CA ASN A 312 13.86 -3.81 30.55
C ASN A 312 13.14 -3.39 29.26
N VAL A 313 11.85 -3.09 29.35
CA VAL A 313 11.04 -2.67 28.18
C VAL A 313 11.53 -1.32 27.66
N LYS A 314 11.76 -1.24 26.35
CA LYS A 314 12.06 -0.01 25.61
C LYS A 314 11.11 0.15 24.42
N CYS A 315 10.64 1.37 24.19
CA CYS A 315 9.79 1.70 23.04
C CYS A 315 10.44 2.77 22.14
N ASP A 316 10.13 2.67 20.84
CA ASP A 316 10.30 3.68 19.81
C ASP A 316 8.98 4.46 19.71
N GLU A 317 9.01 5.77 19.96
CA GLU A 317 7.82 6.64 19.91
C GLU A 317 7.85 7.61 18.72
N SER A 318 8.77 7.42 17.77
CA SER A 318 9.00 8.33 16.63
C SER A 318 7.77 8.55 15.74
N SER A 319 6.84 7.60 15.73
CA SER A 319 5.54 7.69 15.06
C SER A 319 4.57 8.69 15.69
N ALA A 320 4.75 9.03 16.97
CA ALA A 320 3.91 9.93 17.75
C ALA A 320 4.62 11.25 18.13
N THR A 321 5.91 11.21 18.45
CA THR A 321 6.70 12.39 18.88
C THR A 321 7.54 13.00 17.76
N GLY A 322 7.89 12.22 16.73
CA GLY A 322 8.89 12.58 15.73
C GLY A 322 10.35 12.38 16.17
N GLU A 323 10.59 12.04 17.44
CA GLU A 323 11.94 11.82 17.99
C GLU A 323 12.30 10.33 17.96
N SER A 324 13.52 9.99 17.51
CA SER A 324 13.92 8.60 17.22
C SER A 324 14.66 7.88 18.37
N ASP A 325 14.68 8.48 19.57
CA ASP A 325 15.41 7.94 20.71
C ASP A 325 14.59 6.87 21.45
N SER A 326 15.26 5.77 21.84
CA SER A 326 14.60 4.63 22.51
C SER A 326 14.30 4.94 23.98
N LEU A 327 13.03 5.12 24.34
CA LEU A 327 12.60 5.41 25.71
C LEU A 327 12.40 4.12 26.51
N LYS A 328 13.11 4.02 27.65
CA LYS A 328 12.95 2.94 28.62
C LYS A 328 11.69 3.16 29.46
N LYS A 329 10.92 2.09 29.69
CA LYS A 329 9.68 2.14 30.46
C LYS A 329 9.88 1.72 31.92
N THR A 330 9.20 2.43 32.82
CA THR A 330 9.27 2.26 34.28
C THR A 330 7.86 1.95 34.79
N GLY A 331 7.68 0.89 35.59
CA GLY A 331 6.34 0.41 35.99
C GLY A 331 5.54 1.46 36.77
N GLY A 332 4.23 1.56 36.54
CA GLY A 332 3.39 2.62 37.14
C GLY A 332 3.46 2.69 38.67
N ASP A 333 3.49 1.54 39.35
CA ASP A 333 3.67 1.46 40.81
C ASP A 333 5.06 1.92 41.28
N GLN A 334 6.09 1.72 40.46
CA GLN A 334 7.44 2.20 40.75
C GLN A 334 7.54 3.72 40.57
N VAL A 335 6.89 4.27 39.53
CA VAL A 335 6.81 5.72 39.30
C VAL A 335 6.06 6.41 40.43
N MET A 336 4.94 5.87 40.92
CA MET A 336 4.21 6.45 42.06
C MET A 336 5.09 6.54 43.31
N ARG A 337 5.80 5.46 43.69
CA ARG A 337 6.70 5.47 44.85
C ARG A 337 7.82 6.50 44.71
N LEU A 338 8.43 6.60 43.54
CA LEU A 338 9.51 7.57 43.29
C LEU A 338 8.99 9.03 43.30
N LEU A 339 7.73 9.27 42.95
CA LEU A 339 7.09 10.58 43.11
C LEU A 339 6.79 10.90 44.58
N GLU A 340 6.34 9.91 45.37
CA GLU A 340 6.13 10.04 46.84
C GLU A 340 7.45 10.24 47.60
N GLU A 341 8.53 9.60 47.15
CA GLU A 341 9.90 9.75 47.67
C GLU A 341 10.59 11.04 47.22
N GLY A 342 9.99 11.83 46.31
CA GLY A 342 10.50 13.14 45.88
C GLY A 342 11.70 13.07 44.93
N HIS A 343 11.76 12.08 44.04
CA HIS A 343 12.91 11.88 43.14
C HIS A 343 13.17 13.07 42.20
N SER A 344 14.44 13.48 42.08
CA SER A 344 14.84 14.75 41.45
C SER A 344 14.84 14.75 39.91
N ASN A 345 14.95 13.59 39.27
CA ASN A 345 14.95 13.44 37.81
C ASN A 345 13.59 12.95 37.28
N GLN A 346 12.62 13.84 37.14
CA GLN A 346 11.30 13.49 36.57
C GLN A 346 11.36 13.03 35.10
N LYS A 347 12.45 13.33 34.37
CA LYS A 347 12.64 12.93 32.96
C LYS A 347 12.90 11.42 32.76
N ASP A 348 13.35 10.72 33.78
CA ASP A 348 13.68 9.28 33.70
C ASP A 348 12.47 8.38 34.09
N LEU A 349 11.31 8.98 34.38
CA LEU A 349 10.09 8.33 34.85
C LEU A 349 9.01 8.27 33.74
N ASP A 350 9.07 7.26 32.88
CA ASP A 350 8.12 7.07 31.78
C ASP A 350 7.25 5.79 31.98
N PRO A 351 6.08 5.91 32.66
CA PRO A 351 5.10 4.83 32.78
C PRO A 351 4.15 4.73 31.57
N PHE A 352 4.29 5.62 30.58
CA PHE A 352 3.31 5.84 29.54
C PHE A 352 3.53 4.92 28.34
N ILE A 353 2.45 4.35 27.79
CA ILE A 353 2.45 3.50 26.60
C ILE A 353 1.54 4.16 25.56
N ILE A 354 2.14 4.66 24.47
CA ILE A 354 1.43 5.42 23.43
C ILE A 354 1.10 4.53 22.24
N SER A 355 -0.14 4.61 21.75
CA SER A 355 -0.60 3.93 20.54
C SER A 355 0.23 4.30 19.31
N GLY A 356 0.45 3.35 18.41
CA GLY A 356 1.30 3.53 17.23
C GLY A 356 2.81 3.57 17.51
N SER A 357 3.24 3.73 18.76
CA SER A 357 4.61 3.45 19.20
C SER A 357 4.90 1.95 19.13
N LYS A 358 6.17 1.57 19.20
CA LYS A 358 6.63 0.21 18.89
C LYS A 358 7.66 -0.31 19.89
N VAL A 359 7.50 -1.55 20.34
CA VAL A 359 8.42 -2.20 21.29
C VAL A 359 9.75 -2.55 20.59
N LEU A 360 10.86 -2.15 21.19
CA LEU A 360 12.22 -2.44 20.70
C LEU A 360 12.89 -3.60 21.44
N GLU A 361 12.79 -3.59 22.76
CA GLU A 361 13.44 -4.54 23.66
C GLU A 361 12.55 -4.80 24.88
N GLY A 362 12.82 -5.91 25.56
CA GLY A 362 12.14 -6.30 26.80
C GLY A 362 10.78 -6.96 26.60
N VAL A 363 10.21 -7.47 27.69
CA VAL A 363 8.87 -8.09 27.72
C VAL A 363 8.10 -7.59 28.95
N GLY A 364 6.79 -7.45 28.84
CA GLY A 364 5.97 -6.98 29.96
C GLY A 364 4.48 -6.92 29.66
N THR A 365 3.74 -6.22 30.54
CA THR A 365 2.30 -6.01 30.43
C THR A 365 1.92 -4.54 30.64
N TYR A 366 0.84 -4.09 30.01
CA TYR A 366 0.31 -2.74 30.20
C TYR A 366 -1.22 -2.71 30.23
N LEU A 367 -1.79 -1.70 30.89
CA LEU A 367 -3.21 -1.47 31.07
C LEU A 367 -3.72 -0.44 30.06
N VAL A 368 -4.74 -0.77 29.26
CA VAL A 368 -5.31 0.13 28.25
C VAL A 368 -6.16 1.24 28.87
N THR A 369 -5.90 2.50 28.51
CA THR A 369 -6.65 3.68 28.96
C THR A 369 -7.49 4.34 27.86
N SER A 370 -7.03 4.40 26.61
CA SER A 370 -7.77 5.04 25.51
C SER A 370 -7.68 4.26 24.19
N VAL A 371 -8.83 4.07 23.53
CA VAL A 371 -8.98 3.28 22.29
C VAL A 371 -9.59 4.08 21.14
N GLY A 372 -9.46 3.58 19.91
CA GLY A 372 -10.17 4.09 18.73
C GLY A 372 -9.83 5.54 18.43
N VAL A 373 -10.86 6.38 18.24
CA VAL A 373 -10.68 7.83 18.02
C VAL A 373 -10.20 8.60 19.26
N ASN A 374 -10.26 7.99 20.45
CA ASN A 374 -9.85 8.63 21.71
C ASN A 374 -8.36 8.43 22.01
N SER A 375 -7.67 7.51 21.31
CA SER A 375 -6.23 7.29 21.47
C SER A 375 -5.41 8.34 20.71
N SER A 376 -4.17 8.53 21.15
CA SER A 376 -3.21 9.48 20.59
C SER A 376 -2.99 9.25 19.09
N PHE A 377 -2.73 8.01 18.68
CA PHE A 377 -2.62 7.62 17.27
C PHE A 377 -3.94 7.78 16.51
N GLY A 378 -5.07 7.49 17.16
CA GLY A 378 -6.40 7.72 16.60
C GLY A 378 -6.63 9.18 16.23
N LYS A 379 -6.38 10.10 17.17
CA LYS A 379 -6.50 11.55 16.97
C LYS A 379 -5.56 12.05 15.86
N ILE A 380 -4.30 11.60 15.83
CA ILE A 380 -3.35 11.89 14.75
C ILE A 380 -3.86 11.39 13.39
N MET A 381 -4.34 10.14 13.31
CA MET A 381 -4.85 9.55 12.07
C MET A 381 -6.15 10.22 11.58
N MET A 382 -6.92 10.88 12.45
CA MET A 382 -8.07 11.70 12.04
C MET A 382 -7.66 13.04 11.43
N ALA A 383 -6.55 13.64 11.89
CA ALA A 383 -5.96 14.82 11.27
C ALA A 383 -5.26 14.47 9.93
N MET A 384 -4.53 13.34 9.87
CA MET A 384 -3.72 12.94 8.70
C MET A 384 -4.51 12.26 7.56
N ARG A 385 -5.81 12.56 7.39
CA ARG A 385 -6.66 11.98 6.32
C ARG A 385 -6.36 12.59 4.95
N THR A 386 -5.26 12.17 4.33
CA THR A 386 -4.89 12.55 2.96
C THR A 386 -5.78 11.91 1.90
N GLU A 387 -5.90 12.57 0.75
CA GLU A 387 -6.54 11.99 -0.44
C GLU A 387 -5.58 11.04 -1.18
N PRO A 388 -6.06 9.99 -1.86
CA PRO A 388 -5.20 9.01 -2.52
C PRO A 388 -4.41 9.65 -3.68
N GLU A 389 -3.11 9.40 -3.72
CA GLU A 389 -2.24 9.88 -4.80
C GLU A 389 -2.68 9.36 -6.18
N VAL A 390 -2.62 10.24 -7.19
CA VAL A 390 -2.79 9.85 -8.60
C VAL A 390 -1.73 8.84 -9.03
N THR A 391 -2.12 7.90 -9.89
CA THR A 391 -1.21 6.87 -10.40
C THR A 391 -0.41 7.38 -11.61
N PRO A 392 0.80 6.85 -11.89
CA PRO A 392 1.60 7.31 -13.03
C PRO A 392 0.91 7.11 -14.39
N LEU A 393 0.16 6.03 -14.57
CA LEU A 393 -0.65 5.80 -15.78
C LEU A 393 -1.79 6.81 -15.89
N GLN A 394 -2.48 7.12 -14.79
CA GLN A 394 -3.51 8.17 -14.76
C GLN A 394 -2.91 9.52 -15.15
N ALA A 395 -1.78 9.93 -14.56
CA ALA A 395 -1.12 11.19 -14.90
C ALA A 395 -0.68 11.27 -16.39
N LYS A 396 -0.21 10.16 -16.97
CA LYS A 396 0.08 10.07 -18.43
C LYS A 396 -1.20 10.19 -19.27
N LEU A 397 -2.31 9.63 -18.80
CA LEU A 397 -3.62 9.70 -19.48
C LEU A 397 -4.27 11.07 -19.39
N ASP A 398 -4.20 11.75 -18.24
CA ASP A 398 -4.75 13.11 -18.08
C ASP A 398 -4.06 14.09 -19.03
N GLY A 399 -2.73 13.94 -19.22
CA GLY A 399 -1.97 14.66 -20.24
C GLY A 399 -2.40 14.32 -21.68
N LEU A 400 -2.69 13.05 -21.96
CA LEU A 400 -3.20 12.61 -23.27
C LEU A 400 -4.63 13.12 -23.53
N ALA A 401 -5.53 12.99 -22.57
CA ALA A 401 -6.89 13.52 -22.61
C ALA A 401 -6.88 15.03 -22.85
N GLY A 402 -6.04 15.76 -22.12
CA GLY A 402 -5.81 17.19 -22.32
C GLY A 402 -5.23 17.55 -23.69
N ALA A 403 -4.47 16.66 -24.35
CA ALA A 403 -4.00 16.85 -25.72
C ALA A 403 -5.10 16.56 -26.77
N ILE A 404 -5.86 15.47 -26.58
CA ILE A 404 -6.98 15.10 -27.46
C ILE A 404 -8.08 16.17 -27.39
N ALA A 405 -8.46 16.63 -26.20
CA ALA A 405 -9.46 17.68 -26.00
C ALA A 405 -9.09 19.00 -26.71
N LYS A 406 -7.79 19.38 -26.70
CA LYS A 406 -7.28 20.55 -27.44
C LYS A 406 -7.43 20.37 -28.96
N LEU A 407 -7.17 19.16 -29.49
CA LEU A 407 -7.32 18.85 -30.91
C LEU A 407 -8.80 18.76 -31.34
N GLY A 408 -9.64 18.11 -30.54
CA GLY A 408 -11.09 18.03 -30.74
C GLY A 408 -11.76 19.40 -30.73
N SER A 409 -11.44 20.23 -29.75
CA SER A 409 -11.92 21.62 -29.67
C SER A 409 -11.49 22.46 -30.90
N ALA A 410 -10.27 22.24 -31.41
CA ALA A 410 -9.79 22.93 -32.61
C ALA A 410 -10.51 22.44 -33.89
N ALA A 411 -10.79 21.13 -34.00
CA ALA A 411 -11.56 20.56 -35.10
C ALA A 411 -13.03 21.01 -35.08
N ALA A 412 -13.66 21.03 -33.90
CA ALA A 412 -15.02 21.54 -33.71
C ALA A 412 -15.13 23.05 -34.03
N ALA A 413 -14.17 23.86 -33.57
CA ALA A 413 -14.13 25.29 -33.89
C ALA A 413 -13.91 25.53 -35.40
N LEU A 414 -13.03 24.75 -36.04
CA LEU A 414 -12.84 24.81 -37.50
C LEU A 414 -14.12 24.44 -38.25
N LEU A 415 -14.80 23.37 -37.84
CA LEU A 415 -16.08 22.95 -38.43
C LEU A 415 -17.15 24.04 -38.26
N PHE A 416 -17.30 24.58 -37.05
CA PHE A 416 -18.23 25.66 -36.75
C PHE A 416 -18.00 26.88 -37.65
N PHE A 417 -16.76 27.35 -37.80
CA PHE A 417 -16.47 28.49 -38.67
C PHE A 417 -16.67 28.18 -40.16
N VAL A 418 -16.33 26.98 -40.64
CA VAL A 418 -16.56 26.57 -42.04
C VAL A 418 -18.07 26.54 -42.35
N LEU A 419 -18.88 25.95 -41.47
CA LEU A 419 -20.33 25.90 -41.63
C LEU A 419 -20.97 27.28 -41.46
N LEU A 420 -20.50 28.10 -40.50
CA LEU A 420 -20.98 29.47 -40.28
C LEU A 420 -20.70 30.37 -41.50
N PHE A 421 -19.50 30.34 -42.08
CA PHE A 421 -19.20 31.13 -43.28
C PHE A 421 -20.04 30.68 -44.49
N ARG A 422 -20.31 29.37 -44.61
CA ARG A 422 -21.20 28.84 -45.65
C ARG A 422 -22.66 29.23 -45.45
N PHE A 423 -23.16 29.18 -44.21
CA PHE A 423 -24.49 29.66 -43.83
C PHE A 423 -24.65 31.14 -44.15
N LEU A 424 -23.68 31.99 -43.75
CA LEU A 424 -23.68 33.42 -44.04
C LEU A 424 -23.60 33.72 -45.55
N ALA A 425 -22.82 32.95 -46.32
CA ALA A 425 -22.72 33.12 -47.78
C ALA A 425 -24.04 32.75 -48.50
N ASN A 426 -24.74 31.71 -48.03
CA ASN A 426 -26.01 31.28 -48.59
C ASN A 426 -27.20 32.14 -48.11
N LEU A 427 -27.05 32.90 -47.02
CA LEU A 427 -28.13 33.63 -46.35
C LEU A 427 -28.91 34.58 -47.28
N GLY A 428 -28.22 35.23 -48.23
CA GLY A 428 -28.81 36.17 -49.19
C GLY A 428 -29.63 35.52 -50.31
N ASN A 429 -29.47 34.21 -50.54
CA ASN A 429 -30.19 33.45 -51.56
C ASN A 429 -31.25 32.52 -50.98
N ASN A 430 -31.39 32.46 -49.65
CA ASN A 430 -32.25 31.50 -48.98
C ASN A 430 -33.67 32.09 -48.70
N PRO A 431 -34.76 31.52 -49.24
CA PRO A 431 -36.13 31.98 -48.97
C PRO A 431 -36.69 31.66 -47.57
N ASP A 432 -36.06 30.77 -46.80
CA ASP A 432 -36.60 30.25 -45.52
C ASP A 432 -37.01 31.34 -44.50
N SER A 433 -37.88 30.99 -43.55
CA SER A 433 -38.34 31.90 -42.49
C SER A 433 -37.23 32.27 -41.48
N PRO A 434 -37.42 33.33 -40.68
CA PRO A 434 -36.50 33.66 -39.58
C PRO A 434 -36.34 32.56 -38.52
N ALA A 435 -37.36 31.71 -38.34
CA ALA A 435 -37.33 30.58 -37.40
C ALA A 435 -36.42 29.46 -37.93
N GLU A 436 -36.68 28.97 -39.15
CA GLU A 436 -35.87 27.93 -39.82
C GLU A 436 -34.40 28.34 -39.98
N LYS A 437 -34.14 29.64 -40.19
CA LYS A 437 -32.78 30.21 -40.21
C LYS A 437 -32.09 30.19 -38.84
N ALA A 438 -32.83 30.40 -37.75
CA ALA A 438 -32.31 30.23 -36.39
C ALA A 438 -32.11 28.74 -36.03
N SER A 439 -33.04 27.88 -36.43
CA SER A 439 -32.98 26.42 -36.28
C SER A 439 -31.74 25.84 -36.99
N THR A 440 -31.51 26.24 -38.25
CA THR A 440 -30.30 25.87 -39.03
C THR A 440 -28.99 26.36 -38.40
N PHE A 441 -28.97 27.53 -37.76
CA PHE A 441 -27.79 28.01 -37.03
C PHE A 441 -27.52 27.17 -35.77
N LEU A 442 -28.57 26.67 -35.11
CA LEU A 442 -28.44 25.79 -33.96
C LEU A 442 -28.04 24.37 -34.33
N ASP A 443 -28.48 23.82 -35.46
CA ASP A 443 -27.93 22.57 -36.02
C ASP A 443 -26.39 22.64 -36.13
N ILE A 444 -25.88 23.74 -36.68
CA ILE A 444 -24.43 23.99 -36.82
C ILE A 444 -23.75 24.04 -35.44
N LEU A 445 -24.38 24.66 -34.44
CA LEU A 445 -23.87 24.74 -33.08
C LEU A 445 -23.91 23.38 -32.37
N ILE A 446 -24.99 22.61 -32.51
CA ILE A 446 -25.18 21.28 -31.92
C ILE A 446 -24.20 20.28 -32.52
N VAL A 447 -24.01 20.29 -33.85
CA VAL A 447 -22.97 19.47 -34.52
C VAL A 447 -21.58 19.84 -34.00
N ALA A 448 -21.26 21.13 -33.87
CA ALA A 448 -19.97 21.56 -33.33
C ALA A 448 -19.75 21.14 -31.87
N ILE A 449 -20.75 21.29 -30.99
CA ILE A 449 -20.68 20.83 -29.59
C ILE A 449 -20.55 19.32 -29.53
N THR A 450 -21.30 18.57 -30.35
CA THR A 450 -21.24 17.11 -30.39
C THR A 450 -19.86 16.60 -30.83
N VAL A 451 -19.18 17.29 -31.76
CA VAL A 451 -17.78 16.97 -32.10
C VAL A 451 -16.84 17.19 -30.91
N ILE A 452 -17.11 18.12 -29.99
CA ILE A 452 -16.34 18.25 -28.74
C ILE A 452 -16.63 17.06 -27.82
N VAL A 453 -17.91 16.73 -27.58
CA VAL A 453 -18.32 15.58 -26.74
C VAL A 453 -17.65 14.29 -27.22
N VAL A 454 -17.76 13.98 -28.50
CA VAL A 454 -17.20 12.76 -29.10
C VAL A 454 -15.67 12.77 -29.10
N ALA A 455 -15.04 13.94 -29.22
CA ALA A 455 -13.58 14.01 -29.23
C ALA A 455 -12.96 13.93 -27.83
N VAL A 456 -13.65 14.30 -26.75
CA VAL A 456 -13.15 14.25 -25.37
C VAL A 456 -13.44 12.86 -24.77
N PRO A 457 -12.44 12.01 -24.52
CA PRO A 457 -12.67 10.64 -24.05
C PRO A 457 -12.79 10.61 -22.52
N GLU A 458 -14.02 10.73 -22.01
CA GLU A 458 -14.32 10.76 -20.57
C GLU A 458 -13.94 9.45 -19.85
N GLY A 459 -13.89 8.33 -20.58
CA GLY A 459 -13.57 7.00 -20.05
C GLY A 459 -12.09 6.75 -19.74
N LEU A 460 -11.15 7.63 -20.10
CA LEU A 460 -9.71 7.36 -19.89
C LEU A 460 -9.32 7.15 -18.40
N PRO A 461 -9.68 8.02 -17.43
CA PRO A 461 -9.34 7.80 -16.01
C PRO A 461 -10.18 6.67 -15.39
N LEU A 462 -11.38 6.46 -15.91
CA LEU A 462 -12.31 5.41 -15.49
C LEU A 462 -11.75 4.01 -15.81
N ALA A 463 -11.23 3.80 -17.03
CA ALA A 463 -10.68 2.52 -17.46
C ALA A 463 -9.47 2.07 -16.61
N VAL A 464 -8.57 3.00 -16.24
CA VAL A 464 -7.50 2.71 -15.26
C VAL A 464 -8.09 2.24 -13.94
N THR A 465 -9.06 3.00 -13.41
CA THR A 465 -9.61 2.69 -12.08
C THR A 465 -10.31 1.33 -12.07
N LEU A 466 -11.04 0.99 -13.13
CA LEU A 466 -11.70 -0.32 -13.28
C LEU A 466 -10.69 -1.46 -13.41
N ALA A 467 -9.67 -1.32 -14.26
CA ALA A 467 -8.61 -2.33 -14.41
C ALA A 467 -7.87 -2.55 -13.08
N LEU A 468 -7.54 -1.47 -12.38
CA LEU A 468 -6.79 -1.50 -11.11
C LEU A 468 -7.61 -2.07 -9.95
N ALA A 469 -8.92 -1.77 -9.88
CA ALA A 469 -9.84 -2.35 -8.90
C ALA A 469 -10.12 -3.83 -9.16
N PHE A 470 -10.24 -4.24 -10.42
CA PHE A 470 -10.38 -5.64 -10.80
C PHE A 470 -9.10 -6.43 -10.47
N ALA A 471 -7.93 -5.93 -10.88
CA ALA A 471 -6.63 -6.53 -10.57
C ALA A 471 -6.39 -6.64 -9.06
N THR A 472 -6.70 -5.60 -8.29
CA THR A 472 -6.59 -5.62 -6.82
C THR A 472 -7.52 -6.66 -6.19
N THR A 473 -8.76 -6.77 -6.68
CA THR A 473 -9.74 -7.77 -6.22
C THR A 473 -9.31 -9.21 -6.58
N ARG A 474 -8.52 -9.39 -7.64
CA ARG A 474 -7.95 -10.68 -8.06
C ARG A 474 -6.70 -11.03 -7.27
N LEU A 475 -5.78 -10.09 -7.11
CA LEU A 475 -4.61 -10.19 -6.25
C LEU A 475 -5.00 -10.59 -4.82
N LEU A 476 -6.05 -9.99 -4.25
CA LEU A 476 -6.55 -10.33 -2.92
C LEU A 476 -7.05 -11.79 -2.80
N LYS A 477 -7.51 -12.40 -3.90
CA LYS A 477 -7.88 -13.83 -3.98
C LYS A 477 -6.68 -14.75 -4.25
N GLU A 478 -5.55 -14.18 -4.64
CA GLU A 478 -4.28 -14.84 -4.93
C GLU A 478 -3.24 -14.58 -3.82
N ASN A 479 -3.71 -14.20 -2.63
CA ASN A 479 -2.96 -13.88 -1.39
C ASN A 479 -2.15 -12.58 -1.39
N ASN A 480 -2.36 -11.68 -2.35
CA ASN A 480 -1.71 -10.36 -2.41
C ASN A 480 -2.68 -9.25 -1.96
N LEU A 481 -2.55 -8.73 -0.73
CA LEU A 481 -3.33 -7.60 -0.23
C LEU A 481 -2.65 -6.27 -0.62
N VAL A 482 -3.18 -5.60 -1.65
CA VAL A 482 -2.70 -4.27 -2.07
C VAL A 482 -3.29 -3.19 -1.16
N ARG A 483 -2.44 -2.52 -0.37
CA ARG A 483 -2.81 -1.36 0.48
C ARG A 483 -2.82 -0.05 -0.30
N ILE A 484 -1.93 0.09 -1.29
CA ILE A 484 -1.77 1.30 -2.10
C ILE A 484 -1.95 0.94 -3.57
N LEU A 485 -3.09 1.33 -4.18
CA LEU A 485 -3.47 0.93 -5.54
C LEU A 485 -2.38 1.23 -6.59
N LYS A 486 -1.73 2.41 -6.48
CA LYS A 486 -0.59 2.85 -7.31
C LYS A 486 0.52 1.80 -7.43
N ALA A 487 0.78 1.04 -6.37
CA ALA A 487 1.84 0.02 -6.39
C ALA A 487 1.52 -1.18 -7.29
N CYS A 488 0.24 -1.53 -7.49
CA CYS A 488 -0.13 -2.60 -8.41
C CYS A 488 0.20 -2.24 -9.87
N GLU A 489 0.03 -0.97 -10.28
CA GLU A 489 0.44 -0.50 -11.61
C GLU A 489 1.97 -0.47 -11.74
N VAL A 490 2.64 0.16 -10.77
CA VAL A 490 4.10 0.38 -10.79
C VAL A 490 4.87 -0.94 -10.76
N MET A 491 4.39 -1.95 -10.04
CA MET A 491 4.99 -3.29 -10.00
C MET A 491 5.08 -3.93 -11.40
N GLY A 492 4.15 -3.61 -12.32
CA GLY A 492 4.22 -4.10 -13.70
C GLY A 492 5.49 -3.68 -14.45
N ASN A 493 6.05 -2.53 -14.07
CA ASN A 493 7.25 -1.93 -14.65
C ASN A 493 8.48 -2.04 -13.71
N ALA A 494 8.43 -2.91 -12.70
CA ALA A 494 9.57 -3.19 -11.83
C ALA A 494 10.76 -3.74 -12.64
N THR A 495 11.96 -3.19 -12.39
CA THR A 495 13.23 -3.63 -13.02
C THR A 495 14.16 -4.30 -12.02
N THR A 496 13.95 -4.07 -10.71
CA THR A 496 14.72 -4.70 -9.64
C THR A 496 13.84 -5.02 -8.43
N VAL A 497 14.13 -6.15 -7.77
CA VAL A 497 13.59 -6.48 -6.44
C VAL A 497 14.75 -6.60 -5.46
N CYS A 498 14.80 -5.72 -4.46
CA CYS A 498 15.70 -5.81 -3.33
C CYS A 498 15.02 -6.60 -2.21
N SER A 499 15.57 -7.75 -1.84
CA SER A 499 14.97 -8.68 -0.87
C SER A 499 15.86 -8.85 0.36
N ASP A 500 15.30 -8.76 1.57
CA ASP A 500 15.97 -9.43 2.70
C ASP A 500 15.98 -10.96 2.48
N LYS A 501 16.89 -11.63 3.18
CA LYS A 501 17.02 -13.07 3.20
C LYS A 501 16.06 -13.70 4.21
N THR A 502 16.06 -13.19 5.44
CA THR A 502 15.35 -13.75 6.61
C THR A 502 13.85 -13.56 6.44
N GLY A 503 13.08 -14.62 6.65
CA GLY A 503 11.62 -14.62 6.57
C GLY A 503 11.00 -14.35 5.20
N THR A 504 11.75 -13.78 4.26
CA THR A 504 11.31 -13.40 2.91
C THR A 504 11.74 -14.45 1.89
N LEU A 505 13.04 -14.75 1.78
CA LEU A 505 13.56 -15.85 0.95
C LEU A 505 13.61 -17.15 1.76
N THR A 506 13.88 -17.06 3.06
CA THR A 506 13.87 -18.20 3.99
C THR A 506 12.57 -18.28 4.80
N THR A 507 12.28 -19.45 5.34
CA THR A 507 11.02 -19.75 6.06
C THR A 507 10.85 -19.00 7.38
N ASN A 508 11.93 -18.44 7.96
CA ASN A 508 11.99 -17.93 9.33
C ASN A 508 11.80 -19.03 10.41
N LYS A 509 11.68 -20.31 10.02
CA LYS A 509 11.50 -21.45 10.93
C LYS A 509 12.82 -22.19 11.03
N MET A 510 13.67 -21.73 11.97
CA MET A 510 14.96 -22.35 12.27
C MET A 510 14.75 -23.84 12.59
N SER A 511 15.60 -24.70 12.02
CA SER A 511 15.63 -26.15 12.26
C SER A 511 17.04 -26.61 12.60
N VAL A 512 17.17 -27.65 13.43
CA VAL A 512 18.45 -28.33 13.66
C VAL A 512 18.68 -29.29 12.51
N VAL A 513 19.72 -29.06 11.71
CA VAL A 513 20.03 -29.87 10.52
C VAL A 513 21.31 -30.68 10.66
N ALA A 514 22.15 -30.36 11.65
CA ALA A 514 23.32 -31.15 12.02
C ALA A 514 23.66 -30.96 13.51
N GLY A 515 24.46 -31.87 14.07
CA GLY A 515 25.05 -31.68 15.40
C GLY A 515 26.17 -32.66 15.71
N THR A 516 27.08 -32.26 16.60
CA THR A 516 28.20 -33.07 17.10
C THR A 516 28.18 -33.07 18.63
N PHE A 517 28.24 -34.25 19.22
CA PHE A 517 28.41 -34.44 20.66
C PHE A 517 29.62 -35.36 20.87
N GLY A 518 30.55 -34.97 21.74
CA GLY A 518 31.85 -35.67 21.90
C GLY A 518 32.63 -35.80 20.59
N HIS A 519 32.63 -37.00 20.00
CA HIS A 519 33.27 -37.30 18.71
C HIS A 519 32.29 -37.77 17.62
N GLU A 520 31.02 -37.99 17.96
CA GLU A 520 29.99 -38.46 17.04
C GLU A 520 29.18 -37.29 16.50
N SER A 521 28.71 -37.40 15.25
CA SER A 521 27.94 -36.34 14.59
C SER A 521 26.81 -36.87 13.72
N PHE A 522 25.74 -36.08 13.60
CA PHE A 522 24.57 -36.39 12.80
C PHE A 522 24.22 -35.25 11.84
N ASP A 523 23.43 -35.62 10.83
CA ASP A 523 22.71 -34.74 9.91
C ASP A 523 21.21 -35.09 9.95
N VAL A 524 20.39 -34.43 9.11
CA VAL A 524 18.94 -34.67 9.04
C VAL A 524 18.61 -36.16 8.82
N GLU A 525 19.32 -36.83 7.91
CA GLU A 525 19.06 -38.21 7.52
C GLU A 525 19.40 -39.22 8.62
N ASN A 526 20.53 -39.02 9.31
CA ASN A 526 21.04 -39.96 10.32
C ASN A 526 20.61 -39.64 11.76
N SER A 527 20.01 -38.47 11.98
CA SER A 527 19.50 -37.96 13.27
C SER A 527 18.81 -39.02 14.14
N ALA A 528 17.78 -39.69 13.61
CA ALA A 528 16.97 -40.67 14.34
C ALA A 528 17.74 -41.96 14.71
N THR A 529 18.86 -42.24 14.06
CA THR A 529 19.76 -43.36 14.40
C THR A 529 20.74 -42.94 15.49
N PHE A 530 21.34 -41.76 15.35
CA PHE A 530 22.23 -41.17 16.36
C PHE A 530 21.54 -41.02 17.73
N PHE A 531 20.36 -40.39 17.79
CA PHE A 531 19.66 -40.19 19.06
C PHE A 531 19.20 -41.49 19.72
N LYS A 532 19.01 -42.59 18.96
CA LYS A 532 18.74 -43.90 19.56
C LYS A 532 19.96 -44.45 20.31
N ALA A 533 21.15 -44.30 19.76
CA ALA A 533 22.40 -44.85 20.32
C ALA A 533 22.89 -44.17 21.62
N LEU A 534 22.42 -42.95 21.92
CA LEU A 534 22.79 -42.23 23.14
C LEU A 534 22.33 -42.93 24.44
N SER A 535 23.09 -42.77 25.52
CA SER A 535 22.68 -43.22 26.86
C SER A 535 21.43 -42.49 27.37
N GLN A 536 20.68 -43.09 28.30
CA GLN A 536 19.46 -42.49 28.84
C GLN A 536 19.75 -41.24 29.71
N ASP A 537 20.92 -41.20 30.34
CA ASP A 537 21.39 -40.06 31.13
C ASP A 537 21.81 -38.91 30.21
N THR A 538 22.54 -39.18 29.12
CA THR A 538 22.87 -38.19 28.08
C THR A 538 21.60 -37.60 27.45
N LYS A 539 20.61 -38.44 27.10
CA LYS A 539 19.29 -38.00 26.60
C LYS A 539 18.61 -37.05 27.60
N THR A 540 18.62 -37.42 28.89
CA THR A 540 18.02 -36.61 29.96
C THR A 540 18.74 -35.27 30.14
N LEU A 541 20.07 -35.27 30.12
CA LEU A 541 20.92 -34.08 30.22
C LEU A 541 20.63 -33.09 29.08
N ILE A 542 20.60 -33.56 27.83
CA ILE A 542 20.33 -32.70 26.65
C ILE A 542 18.89 -32.17 26.69
N ARG A 543 17.91 -33.03 27.03
CA ARG A 543 16.49 -32.64 27.18
C ARG A 543 16.32 -31.55 28.23
N GLN A 544 16.93 -31.68 29.41
CA GLN A 544 16.88 -30.66 30.46
C GLN A 544 17.59 -29.36 30.05
N SER A 545 18.76 -29.47 29.41
CA SER A 545 19.54 -28.34 28.88
C SER A 545 18.76 -27.52 27.84
N ILE A 546 17.85 -28.15 27.09
CA ILE A 546 16.98 -27.49 26.11
C ILE A 546 15.69 -26.95 26.74
N ALA A 547 14.95 -27.79 27.48
CA ALA A 547 13.59 -27.50 27.93
C ALA A 547 13.52 -26.46 29.05
N ILE A 548 14.46 -26.51 29.98
CA ILE A 548 14.45 -25.71 31.22
C ILE A 548 15.20 -24.39 31.02
N ASN A 549 16.34 -24.42 30.33
CA ASN A 549 17.02 -23.21 29.86
C ASN A 549 16.31 -22.65 28.62
N SER A 550 15.03 -22.28 28.74
CA SER A 550 14.27 -21.63 27.66
C SER A 550 13.10 -20.81 28.18
N THR A 551 12.79 -19.70 27.51
CA THR A 551 11.62 -18.86 27.79
C THR A 551 10.41 -19.19 26.91
N ALA A 552 10.58 -20.00 25.86
CA ALA A 552 9.49 -20.39 24.96
C ALA A 552 8.42 -21.24 25.69
N PHE A 553 7.18 -21.24 25.21
CA PHE A 553 6.04 -21.97 25.81
C PHE A 553 5.22 -22.74 24.76
N GLU A 554 4.32 -23.61 25.21
CA GLU A 554 3.40 -24.36 24.33
C GLU A 554 2.14 -23.55 24.02
N GLY A 555 1.78 -23.46 22.74
CA GLY A 555 0.60 -22.73 22.28
C GLY A 555 -0.13 -23.45 21.15
N LYS A 556 -1.03 -22.72 20.48
CA LYS A 556 -1.66 -23.16 19.23
C LYS A 556 -1.56 -22.07 18.18
N GLU A 557 -1.15 -22.46 16.99
CA GLU A 557 -1.00 -21.63 15.78
C GLU A 557 -1.79 -22.36 14.69
N ASP A 558 -2.80 -21.72 14.09
CA ASP A 558 -3.78 -22.35 13.19
C ASP A 558 -4.44 -23.65 13.74
N GLY A 559 -4.55 -23.74 15.07
CA GLY A 559 -5.07 -24.92 15.78
C GLY A 559 -4.06 -26.06 15.98
N VAL A 560 -2.88 -25.99 15.34
CA VAL A 560 -1.77 -26.94 15.49
C VAL A 560 -0.98 -26.61 16.77
N ALA A 561 -0.56 -27.63 17.52
CA ALA A 561 0.22 -27.46 18.75
C ALA A 561 1.70 -27.15 18.45
N THR A 562 2.09 -25.88 18.62
CA THR A 562 3.44 -25.35 18.34
C THR A 562 4.09 -24.77 19.59
N PHE A 563 5.42 -24.55 19.54
CA PHE A 563 6.13 -23.77 20.55
C PHE A 563 6.16 -22.29 20.13
N ILE A 564 5.98 -21.38 21.06
CA ILE A 564 6.00 -19.92 20.85
C ILE A 564 7.17 -19.33 21.65
N GLY A 565 8.07 -18.60 20.98
CA GLY A 565 9.24 -17.97 21.59
C GLY A 565 10.34 -17.67 20.56
N SER A 566 11.60 -17.62 20.99
CA SER A 566 12.72 -17.41 20.07
C SER A 566 12.88 -18.59 19.09
N LYS A 567 13.02 -18.28 17.80
CA LYS A 567 13.17 -19.27 16.71
C LYS A 567 14.32 -20.26 16.95
N THR A 568 15.44 -19.78 17.51
CA THR A 568 16.59 -20.61 17.93
C THR A 568 16.19 -21.64 18.98
N GLU A 569 15.28 -21.30 19.89
CA GLU A 569 14.84 -22.18 20.96
C GLU A 569 13.75 -23.14 20.50
N MET A 570 12.82 -22.68 19.67
CA MET A 570 11.83 -23.52 18.99
C MET A 570 12.51 -24.65 18.20
N ALA A 571 13.62 -24.36 17.51
CA ALA A 571 14.43 -25.35 16.79
C ALA A 571 14.95 -26.46 17.72
N LEU A 572 15.44 -26.08 18.91
CA LEU A 572 15.95 -27.01 19.92
C LEU A 572 14.81 -27.81 20.59
N LEU A 573 13.68 -27.15 20.90
CA LEU A 573 12.51 -27.79 21.50
C LEU A 573 11.86 -28.80 20.55
N ASN A 574 11.82 -28.51 19.24
CA ASN A 574 11.42 -29.48 18.22
C ASN A 574 12.39 -30.67 18.17
N LEU A 575 13.70 -30.44 18.14
CA LEU A 575 14.71 -31.52 18.24
C LEU A 575 14.47 -32.41 19.48
N ALA A 576 14.19 -31.81 20.65
CA ALA A 576 13.93 -32.55 21.88
C ALA A 576 12.60 -33.33 21.86
N LYS A 577 11.55 -32.75 21.29
CA LYS A 577 10.25 -33.40 21.07
C LYS A 577 10.37 -34.59 20.13
N ASP A 578 10.97 -34.38 18.97
CA ASP A 578 10.96 -35.31 17.85
C ASP A 578 12.00 -36.44 17.99
N HIS A 579 13.14 -36.18 18.66
CA HIS A 579 14.24 -37.15 18.79
C HIS A 579 14.64 -37.53 20.23
N LEU A 580 14.33 -36.72 21.25
CA LEU A 580 14.63 -37.03 22.66
C LEU A 580 13.39 -37.49 23.46
N ALA A 581 12.25 -37.70 22.78
CA ALA A 581 10.98 -38.11 23.37
C ALA A 581 10.51 -37.21 24.54
N MET A 582 10.74 -35.91 24.42
CA MET A 582 10.28 -34.91 25.39
C MET A 582 8.74 -34.90 25.47
N GLY A 583 8.21 -34.88 26.69
CA GLY A 583 6.78 -34.73 26.93
C GLY A 583 6.29 -33.28 26.75
N PRO A 584 5.08 -32.95 27.23
CA PRO A 584 4.64 -31.56 27.32
C PRO A 584 5.66 -30.71 28.09
N LEU A 585 6.06 -29.58 27.52
CA LEU A 585 7.09 -28.67 28.06
C LEU A 585 6.72 -28.16 29.46
N SER A 586 5.42 -27.98 29.71
CA SER A 586 4.85 -27.71 31.03
C SER A 586 5.21 -28.76 32.08
N ASN A 587 5.14 -30.06 31.73
CA ASN A 587 5.50 -31.16 32.63
C ASN A 587 7.02 -31.24 32.86
N GLU A 588 7.83 -31.08 31.81
CA GLU A 588 9.30 -31.11 31.91
C GLU A 588 9.83 -29.99 32.82
N ARG A 589 9.19 -28.81 32.81
CA ARG A 589 9.51 -27.71 33.74
C ARG A 589 8.94 -27.93 35.15
N ALA A 590 7.71 -28.45 35.29
CA ALA A 590 7.15 -28.76 36.61
C ALA A 590 7.94 -29.85 37.35
N ASN A 591 8.58 -30.77 36.61
CA ASN A 591 9.45 -31.82 37.15
C ASN A 591 10.85 -31.33 37.61
N ALA A 592 11.18 -30.04 37.46
CA ALA A 592 12.49 -29.50 37.79
C ALA A 592 12.41 -28.19 38.60
N GLU A 593 12.97 -28.20 39.80
CA GLU A 593 13.05 -27.02 40.66
C GLU A 593 14.09 -26.03 40.10
N ALA A 594 13.63 -25.09 39.27
CA ALA A 594 14.44 -24.02 38.70
C ALA A 594 14.65 -22.90 39.74
N ILE A 595 15.91 -22.65 40.08
CA ILE A 595 16.31 -21.76 41.19
C ILE A 595 16.61 -20.34 40.69
N GLN A 596 17.31 -20.23 39.56
CA GLN A 596 17.68 -18.96 38.95
C GLN A 596 17.70 -19.10 37.42
N LEU A 597 17.17 -18.10 36.73
CA LEU A 597 17.23 -17.98 35.27
C LEU A 597 18.11 -16.78 34.90
N PHE A 598 18.93 -16.97 33.87
CA PHE A 598 19.75 -15.94 33.25
C PHE A 598 19.26 -15.74 31.81
N PRO A 599 18.40 -14.74 31.55
CA PRO A 599 17.91 -14.44 30.20
C PRO A 599 19.05 -14.15 29.21
N PHE A 600 18.76 -14.23 27.92
CA PHE A 600 19.76 -13.98 26.87
C PHE A 600 20.25 -12.52 26.88
N ASP A 601 21.54 -12.35 27.14
CA ASP A 601 22.24 -11.06 27.04
C ASP A 601 22.96 -10.98 25.68
N SER A 602 22.61 -9.99 24.86
CA SER A 602 23.19 -9.76 23.53
C SER A 602 24.70 -9.48 23.55
N ASN A 603 25.26 -8.98 24.66
CA ASN A 603 26.70 -8.76 24.81
C ASN A 603 27.42 -10.09 25.06
N LYS A 604 26.85 -10.94 25.91
CA LYS A 604 27.41 -12.24 26.34
C LYS A 604 27.06 -13.38 25.36
N LYS A 605 26.05 -13.18 24.51
CA LYS A 605 25.53 -14.10 23.47
C LYS A 605 25.19 -15.51 23.98
N CYS A 606 24.80 -15.61 25.24
CA CYS A 606 24.39 -16.85 25.89
C CYS A 606 23.27 -16.60 26.91
N MET A 607 22.62 -17.67 27.34
CA MET A 607 21.60 -17.69 28.39
C MET A 607 21.73 -18.96 29.22
N GLY A 608 21.31 -18.91 30.48
CA GLY A 608 21.47 -19.99 31.44
C GLY A 608 20.25 -20.26 32.31
N ALA A 609 20.17 -21.48 32.84
CA ALA A 609 19.19 -21.86 33.86
C ALA A 609 19.82 -22.78 34.89
N VAL A 610 19.47 -22.56 36.16
CA VAL A 610 19.98 -23.31 37.30
C VAL A 610 18.85 -24.16 37.86
N ILE A 611 19.09 -25.46 37.95
CA ILE A 611 18.16 -26.41 38.57
C ILE A 611 18.77 -27.03 39.83
N ARG A 612 17.92 -27.46 40.75
CA ARG A 612 18.31 -28.41 41.78
C ARG A 612 18.59 -29.79 41.16
N HIS A 613 19.63 -30.46 41.65
CA HIS A 613 20.03 -31.80 41.23
C HIS A 613 20.32 -32.67 42.46
N PHE A 614 20.41 -34.00 42.29
CA PHE A 614 20.37 -34.96 43.41
C PHE A 614 21.36 -34.70 44.56
N ASN A 615 22.54 -34.13 44.27
CA ASN A 615 23.56 -33.76 45.26
C ASN A 615 23.98 -32.28 45.19
N GLY A 616 23.10 -31.38 44.74
CA GLY A 616 23.41 -29.95 44.67
C GLY A 616 22.59 -29.19 43.62
N TYR A 617 23.28 -28.43 42.77
CA TYR A 617 22.69 -27.58 41.74
C TYR A 617 23.42 -27.75 40.41
N ARG A 618 22.70 -27.69 39.28
CA ARG A 618 23.26 -27.75 37.92
C ARG A 618 22.90 -26.49 37.16
N LEU A 619 23.91 -25.76 36.72
CA LEU A 619 23.80 -24.66 35.76
C LEU A 619 23.90 -25.24 34.34
N PHE A 620 22.87 -25.04 33.51
CA PHE A 620 22.95 -25.21 32.07
C PHE A 620 23.21 -23.86 31.40
N VAL A 621 24.03 -23.82 30.36
CA VAL A 621 24.22 -22.64 29.50
C VAL A 621 24.12 -23.05 28.02
N LYS A 622 23.48 -22.20 27.21
CA LYS A 622 23.46 -22.31 25.75
C LYS A 622 23.78 -20.96 25.12
N GLY A 623 24.50 -20.96 24.00
CA GLY A 623 24.92 -19.71 23.35
C GLY A 623 25.73 -19.91 22.08
N ALA A 624 26.34 -18.83 21.61
CA ALA A 624 27.29 -18.88 20.50
C ALA A 624 28.43 -19.86 20.79
N SER A 625 28.65 -20.83 19.89
CA SER A 625 29.51 -22.00 20.15
C SER A 625 30.94 -21.64 20.51
N GLU A 626 31.49 -20.61 19.88
CA GLU A 626 32.83 -20.10 20.12
C GLU A 626 33.00 -19.56 21.55
N ILE A 627 32.04 -18.76 22.02
CA ILE A 627 32.07 -18.16 23.38
C ILE A 627 31.89 -19.23 24.46
N VAL A 628 30.94 -20.17 24.28
CA VAL A 628 30.75 -21.21 25.30
C VAL A 628 31.89 -22.24 25.31
N LEU A 629 32.60 -22.44 24.20
CA LEU A 629 33.81 -23.28 24.13
C LEU A 629 35.06 -22.57 24.71
N GLU A 630 35.09 -21.24 24.75
CA GLU A 630 36.11 -20.49 25.50
C GLU A 630 35.99 -20.72 27.01
N SER A 631 34.77 -20.71 27.57
CA SER A 631 34.54 -20.96 29.00
C SER A 631 34.58 -22.45 29.42
N CYS A 632 34.89 -23.39 28.52
CA CYS A 632 34.94 -24.83 28.84
C CYS A 632 36.33 -25.33 29.24
N SER A 633 36.39 -26.14 30.31
CA SER A 633 37.59 -26.85 30.78
C SER A 633 37.47 -28.38 30.65
N ALA A 634 36.27 -28.91 30.42
CA ALA A 634 35.97 -30.32 30.28
C ALA A 634 35.04 -30.61 29.10
N MET A 635 34.94 -31.88 28.70
CA MET A 635 34.05 -32.38 27.64
C MET A 635 33.41 -33.71 28.09
N ALA A 636 32.08 -33.82 27.92
CA ALA A 636 31.36 -35.07 28.15
C ALA A 636 31.36 -35.95 26.89
N ASP A 637 31.66 -37.24 27.05
CA ASP A 637 31.39 -38.26 26.04
C ASP A 637 29.90 -38.65 26.08
N PRO A 638 29.14 -38.47 24.98
CA PRO A 638 27.70 -38.74 24.96
C PRO A 638 27.34 -40.24 25.01
N LEU A 639 28.27 -41.15 24.68
CA LEU A 639 28.04 -42.60 24.68
C LEU A 639 28.29 -43.20 26.07
N THR A 640 29.42 -42.88 26.70
CA THR A 640 29.78 -43.40 28.02
C THR A 640 29.29 -42.55 29.20
N GLY A 641 28.92 -41.29 28.96
CA GLY A 641 28.60 -40.32 30.02
C GLY A 641 29.81 -39.83 30.82
N GLN A 642 31.03 -40.24 30.47
CA GLN A 642 32.24 -39.83 31.20
C GLN A 642 32.65 -38.40 30.83
N VAL A 643 33.08 -37.63 31.84
CA VAL A 643 33.63 -36.29 31.67
C VAL A 643 35.15 -36.37 31.60
N SER A 644 35.72 -35.84 30.53
CA SER A 644 37.15 -35.80 30.23
C SER A 644 37.67 -34.36 30.24
N GLN A 645 38.97 -34.16 30.50
CA GLN A 645 39.56 -32.82 30.45
C GLN A 645 39.71 -32.34 29.00
N LEU A 646 39.32 -31.09 28.72
CA LEU A 646 39.35 -30.52 27.37
C LEU A 646 40.80 -30.17 26.97
N THR A 647 41.50 -31.12 26.34
CA THR A 647 42.86 -30.90 25.85
C THR A 647 42.89 -29.99 24.61
N MET A 648 43.98 -29.24 24.41
CA MET A 648 44.14 -28.33 23.26
C MET A 648 43.87 -28.98 21.89
N PRO A 649 44.33 -30.22 21.58
CA PRO A 649 43.99 -30.87 20.30
C PRO A 649 42.50 -31.21 20.17
N SER A 650 41.81 -31.53 21.27
CA SER A 650 40.36 -31.77 21.26
C SER A 650 39.58 -30.47 21.06
N LYS A 651 39.99 -29.37 21.71
CA LYS A 651 39.39 -28.04 21.49
C LYS A 651 39.52 -27.58 20.04
N ALA A 652 40.72 -27.69 19.45
CA ALA A 652 40.96 -27.34 18.05
C ALA A 652 40.10 -28.16 17.05
N LYS A 653 39.79 -29.42 17.35
CA LYS A 653 38.83 -30.22 16.55
C LYS A 653 37.40 -29.67 16.60
N VAL A 654 36.93 -29.25 17.78
CA VAL A 654 35.60 -28.63 17.91
C VAL A 654 35.55 -27.30 17.18
N GLU A 655 36.64 -26.52 17.21
CA GLU A 655 36.75 -25.25 16.48
C GLU A 655 36.66 -25.45 14.95
N ASP A 656 37.32 -26.45 14.35
CA ASP A 656 37.15 -26.73 12.91
C ASP A 656 35.76 -27.32 12.57
N ILE A 657 35.11 -28.06 13.49
CA ILE A 657 33.71 -28.48 13.32
C ILE A 657 32.77 -27.27 13.32
N ILE A 658 32.95 -26.32 14.23
CA ILE A 658 32.23 -25.04 14.26
C ILE A 658 32.45 -24.27 12.93
N GLN A 659 33.70 -24.18 12.46
CA GLN A 659 33.98 -23.55 11.16
C GLN A 659 33.36 -24.32 9.98
N SER A 660 33.38 -25.65 9.99
CA SER A 660 32.79 -26.49 8.94
C SER A 660 31.27 -26.28 8.84
N TYR A 661 30.59 -26.21 9.99
CA TYR A 661 29.17 -25.87 10.07
C TYR A 661 28.91 -24.43 9.60
N ALA A 662 29.74 -23.45 9.98
CA ALA A 662 29.62 -22.08 9.50
C ALA A 662 29.89 -21.94 7.98
N ARG A 663 30.80 -22.74 7.40
CA ARG A 663 31.03 -22.84 5.94
C ARG A 663 29.80 -23.41 5.21
N LYS A 664 29.06 -24.33 5.85
CA LYS A 664 27.74 -24.82 5.42
C LYS A 664 26.58 -23.84 5.72
N SER A 665 26.87 -22.61 6.15
CA SER A 665 25.87 -21.57 6.53
C SER A 665 24.96 -21.95 7.70
N LEU A 666 25.40 -22.89 8.55
CA LEU A 666 24.71 -23.25 9.77
C LEU A 666 25.12 -22.29 10.89
N ARG A 667 24.14 -21.74 11.61
CA ARG A 667 24.39 -21.02 12.86
C ARG A 667 24.67 -22.06 13.95
N THR A 668 25.82 -21.96 14.60
CA THR A 668 26.27 -22.94 15.58
C THR A 668 25.89 -22.53 17.00
N ILE A 669 25.13 -23.39 17.70
CA ILE A 669 24.78 -23.22 19.13
C ILE A 669 25.49 -24.29 19.95
N GLY A 670 26.28 -23.87 20.93
CA GLY A 670 26.93 -24.77 21.89
C GLY A 670 26.06 -25.00 23.13
N LEU A 671 26.09 -26.22 23.65
CA LEU A 671 25.40 -26.63 24.88
C LEU A 671 26.43 -27.05 25.94
N THR A 672 26.37 -26.44 27.12
CA THR A 672 27.31 -26.69 28.22
C THR A 672 26.59 -26.76 29.58
N TYR A 673 27.25 -27.35 30.58
CA TYR A 673 26.75 -27.39 31.95
C TYR A 673 27.88 -27.36 32.98
N ARG A 674 27.55 -27.01 34.23
CA ARG A 674 28.44 -27.10 35.40
C ARG A 674 27.62 -27.43 36.66
N ASP A 675 28.20 -28.28 37.50
CA ASP A 675 27.59 -28.69 38.77
C ASP A 675 28.23 -27.95 39.96
N PHE A 676 27.40 -27.61 40.95
CA PHE A 676 27.75 -26.87 42.15
C PHE A 676 27.16 -27.54 43.39
N SER A 677 27.89 -27.53 44.51
CA SER A 677 27.43 -28.12 45.79
C SER A 677 26.46 -27.20 46.56
N SER A 678 26.51 -25.89 46.33
CA SER A 678 25.59 -24.90 46.91
C SER A 678 25.24 -23.80 45.89
N TRP A 679 24.12 -23.12 46.13
CA TRP A 679 23.69 -21.97 45.33
C TRP A 679 23.10 -20.87 46.23
N PRO A 680 23.40 -19.58 45.98
CA PRO A 680 24.49 -19.10 45.14
C PRO A 680 25.87 -19.49 45.73
N PRO A 681 26.92 -19.71 44.91
CA PRO A 681 28.26 -20.00 45.42
C PRO A 681 28.81 -18.82 46.23
N VAL A 682 29.52 -19.10 47.33
CA VAL A 682 29.95 -18.09 48.33
C VAL A 682 30.82 -16.96 47.74
N SER A 683 31.56 -17.25 46.67
CA SER A 683 32.42 -16.29 45.95
C SER A 683 31.79 -15.73 44.67
N CYS A 684 30.47 -15.89 44.48
CA CYS A 684 29.78 -15.57 43.22
C CYS A 684 28.40 -14.90 43.44
N GLN A 685 28.12 -14.38 44.64
CA GLN A 685 26.89 -13.62 44.94
C GLN A 685 26.90 -12.25 44.23
N SER A 686 25.73 -11.70 43.92
CA SER A 686 25.62 -10.36 43.34
C SER A 686 25.68 -9.26 44.42
N ASP A 687 26.43 -8.18 44.16
CA ASP A 687 26.49 -7.00 45.04
C ASP A 687 25.11 -6.33 45.27
N ALA A 688 24.15 -6.55 44.36
CA ALA A 688 22.81 -5.96 44.44
C ALA A 688 21.79 -6.82 45.21
N ASP A 689 21.99 -8.15 45.26
CA ASP A 689 21.12 -9.11 45.96
C ASP A 689 21.92 -10.39 46.29
N PRO A 690 22.23 -10.66 47.56
CA PRO A 690 23.00 -11.84 47.98
C PRO A 690 22.31 -13.19 47.73
N THR A 691 21.03 -13.22 47.37
CA THR A 691 20.27 -14.46 47.11
C THR A 691 20.50 -15.01 45.70
N ILE A 692 21.01 -14.19 44.78
CA ILE A 692 21.29 -14.56 43.39
C ILE A 692 22.80 -14.57 43.11
N ALA A 693 23.22 -15.43 42.17
CA ALA A 693 24.60 -15.43 41.69
C ALA A 693 24.80 -14.49 40.49
N ASP A 694 25.99 -13.91 40.37
CA ASP A 694 26.44 -13.20 39.17
C ASP A 694 26.85 -14.21 38.07
N PHE A 695 26.34 -13.99 36.85
CA PHE A 695 26.60 -14.84 35.69
C PHE A 695 28.08 -14.93 35.32
N ASP A 696 28.83 -13.82 35.36
CA ASP A 696 30.22 -13.78 34.90
C ASP A 696 31.19 -14.40 35.90
N MET A 697 30.73 -14.64 37.13
CA MET A 697 31.46 -15.41 38.14
C MET A 697 31.22 -16.92 38.00
N VAL A 698 30.00 -17.35 37.67
CA VAL A 698 29.65 -18.78 37.52
C VAL A 698 29.92 -19.36 36.12
N PHE A 699 29.95 -18.54 35.07
CA PHE A 699 30.17 -18.95 33.66
C PHE A 699 31.66 -19.20 33.33
N LYS A 700 32.29 -20.08 34.12
CA LYS A 700 33.68 -20.53 34.01
C LYS A 700 33.75 -22.04 34.22
N ASP A 701 34.87 -22.67 33.88
CA ASP A 701 35.14 -24.12 34.05
C ASP A 701 33.97 -25.03 33.61
N MET A 702 33.33 -24.70 32.50
CA MET A 702 32.14 -25.41 32.02
C MET A 702 32.52 -26.77 31.41
N THR A 703 31.57 -27.72 31.45
CA THR A 703 31.66 -28.98 30.69
C THR A 703 30.93 -28.82 29.36
N PHE A 704 31.64 -29.04 28.25
CA PHE A 704 31.09 -29.03 26.90
C PHE A 704 30.33 -30.33 26.61
N SER A 705 29.04 -30.21 26.24
CA SER A 705 28.23 -31.38 25.84
C SER A 705 28.26 -31.59 24.32
N GLY A 706 28.12 -30.51 23.55
CA GLY A 706 28.05 -30.58 22.09
C GLY A 706 27.73 -29.25 21.42
N VAL A 707 27.75 -29.27 20.09
CA VAL A 707 27.36 -28.17 19.20
C VAL A 707 26.31 -28.64 18.21
N VAL A 708 25.27 -27.84 17.99
CA VAL A 708 24.27 -28.08 16.95
C VAL A 708 24.30 -26.98 15.89
N GLY A 709 24.21 -27.37 14.63
CA GLY A 709 24.06 -26.48 13.48
C GLY A 709 22.57 -26.28 13.18
N ILE A 710 22.08 -25.06 13.39
CA ILE A 710 20.72 -24.65 13.03
C ILE A 710 20.71 -23.82 11.74
N GLN A 711 19.77 -24.11 10.85
CA GLN A 711 19.60 -23.44 9.56
C GLN A 711 18.22 -22.79 9.46
N ASP A 712 18.14 -21.70 8.69
CA ASP A 712 16.88 -21.10 8.23
C ASP A 712 16.70 -21.48 6.75
N PRO A 713 15.90 -22.51 6.42
CA PRO A 713 15.84 -23.06 5.07
C PRO A 713 15.13 -22.11 4.10
N VAL A 714 15.53 -22.15 2.82
CA VAL A 714 14.87 -21.42 1.71
C VAL A 714 13.42 -21.89 1.56
N ARG A 715 12.49 -20.96 1.30
CA ARG A 715 11.07 -21.29 1.09
C ARG A 715 10.90 -22.08 -0.23
N PRO A 716 10.08 -23.16 -0.24
CA PRO A 716 9.84 -23.92 -1.47
C PRO A 716 9.23 -23.03 -2.56
N GLY A 717 9.72 -23.16 -3.79
CA GLY A 717 9.32 -22.34 -4.94
C GLY A 717 10.09 -21.02 -5.11
N VAL A 718 10.90 -20.57 -4.14
CA VAL A 718 11.72 -19.36 -4.28
C VAL A 718 12.66 -19.42 -5.50
N PRO A 719 13.43 -20.51 -5.76
CA PRO A 719 14.31 -20.57 -6.93
C PRO A 719 13.56 -20.47 -8.26
N GLU A 720 12.37 -21.07 -8.37
CA GLU A 720 11.51 -20.96 -9.57
C GLU A 720 10.99 -19.54 -9.76
N ALA A 721 10.56 -18.89 -8.67
CA ALA A 721 10.07 -17.52 -8.70
C ALA A 721 11.19 -16.50 -9.03
N VAL A 722 12.41 -16.71 -8.50
CA VAL A 722 13.61 -15.93 -8.88
C VAL A 722 13.93 -16.10 -10.36
N ALA A 723 13.93 -17.34 -10.89
CA ALA A 723 14.15 -17.61 -12.30
C ALA A 723 13.08 -16.96 -13.19
N LYS A 724 11.79 -17.01 -12.80
CA LYS A 724 10.68 -16.33 -13.51
C LYS A 724 10.83 -14.81 -13.52
N CYS A 725 11.29 -14.20 -12.42
CA CYS A 725 11.61 -12.77 -12.37
C CYS A 725 12.80 -12.40 -13.27
N GLN A 726 13.88 -13.18 -13.24
CA GLN A 726 15.05 -12.95 -14.09
C GLN A 726 14.71 -13.06 -15.58
N LEU A 727 13.94 -14.09 -15.98
CA LEU A 727 13.42 -14.24 -17.34
C LEU A 727 12.57 -13.03 -17.76
N ALA A 728 11.77 -12.49 -16.84
CA ALA A 728 10.98 -11.29 -17.06
C ALA A 728 11.79 -9.97 -17.08
N GLY A 729 13.12 -10.04 -17.04
CA GLY A 729 14.03 -8.90 -17.06
C GLY A 729 14.10 -8.12 -15.74
N VAL A 730 13.78 -8.77 -14.61
CA VAL A 730 13.79 -8.16 -13.27
C VAL A 730 14.97 -8.70 -12.47
N LYS A 731 15.98 -7.86 -12.17
CA LYS A 731 17.14 -8.31 -11.39
C LYS A 731 16.78 -8.43 -9.91
N ILE A 732 16.88 -9.64 -9.36
CA ILE A 732 16.78 -9.89 -7.92
C ILE A 732 18.11 -9.52 -7.26
N ARG A 733 18.05 -8.86 -6.09
CA ARG A 733 19.20 -8.45 -5.29
C ARG A 733 18.94 -8.81 -3.82
N MET A 734 19.83 -9.56 -3.17
CA MET A 734 19.73 -9.86 -1.74
C MET A 734 20.37 -8.72 -0.93
N VAL A 735 19.70 -8.27 0.13
CA VAL A 735 20.12 -7.16 0.98
C VAL A 735 19.86 -7.53 2.45
N THR A 736 20.87 -7.99 3.18
CA THR A 736 20.69 -8.61 4.49
C THR A 736 21.76 -8.26 5.52
N GLY A 737 21.38 -8.32 6.80
CA GLY A 737 22.29 -8.16 7.94
C GLY A 737 23.22 -9.36 8.20
N ASP A 738 22.94 -10.52 7.61
CA ASP A 738 23.77 -11.72 7.74
C ASP A 738 25.19 -11.52 7.17
N ASN A 739 26.13 -12.41 7.54
CA ASN A 739 27.51 -12.34 7.05
C ASN A 739 27.62 -12.69 5.55
N ILE A 740 28.74 -12.29 4.94
CA ILE A 740 28.97 -12.46 3.50
C ILE A 740 29.01 -13.92 3.02
N THR A 741 29.37 -14.89 3.87
CA THR A 741 29.39 -16.32 3.50
C THR A 741 27.99 -16.91 3.46
N THR A 742 27.18 -16.65 4.49
CA THR A 742 25.78 -17.09 4.58
C THR A 742 24.95 -16.46 3.46
N ALA A 743 25.07 -15.13 3.27
CA ALA A 743 24.36 -14.41 2.22
C ALA A 743 24.74 -14.92 0.82
N ARG A 744 26.02 -15.24 0.57
CA ARG A 744 26.46 -15.84 -0.71
C ARG A 744 25.88 -17.24 -0.92
N ALA A 745 25.90 -18.11 0.10
CA ALA A 745 25.39 -19.48 -0.03
C ALA A 745 23.89 -19.50 -0.36
N ILE A 746 23.08 -18.76 0.41
CA ILE A 746 21.63 -18.66 0.17
C ILE A 746 21.34 -17.95 -1.17
N ALA A 747 22.16 -16.99 -1.59
CA ALA A 747 22.00 -16.37 -2.91
C ALA A 747 22.31 -17.33 -4.07
N THR A 748 23.23 -18.28 -3.91
CA THR A 748 23.45 -19.36 -4.88
C THR A 748 22.30 -20.36 -4.86
N GLU A 749 21.82 -20.77 -3.68
CA GLU A 749 20.68 -21.69 -3.51
C GLU A 749 19.38 -21.15 -4.12
N CYS A 750 19.11 -19.85 -3.94
CA CYS A 750 17.98 -19.15 -4.56
C CYS A 750 18.15 -18.84 -6.05
N GLY A 751 19.30 -19.15 -6.68
CA GLY A 751 19.59 -18.80 -8.07
C GLY A 751 19.79 -17.29 -8.34
N ILE A 752 20.06 -16.49 -7.30
CA ILE A 752 20.35 -15.05 -7.40
C ILE A 752 21.78 -14.82 -7.94
N ILE A 753 22.73 -15.71 -7.60
CA ILE A 753 24.08 -15.76 -8.19
C ILE A 753 24.17 -16.98 -9.11
N SER A 754 24.53 -16.77 -10.37
CA SER A 754 24.93 -17.86 -11.26
C SER A 754 26.33 -18.34 -10.90
N GLY A 755 26.46 -19.54 -10.32
CA GLY A 755 27.65 -20.03 -9.61
C GLY A 755 28.96 -20.21 -10.39
N ASN A 756 29.06 -19.72 -11.63
CA ASN A 756 30.25 -19.79 -12.50
C ASN A 756 30.70 -18.44 -13.10
N ASP A 757 29.94 -17.33 -12.95
CA ASP A 757 30.15 -16.11 -13.75
C ASP A 757 30.68 -14.92 -12.94
N SER A 758 31.71 -14.25 -13.44
CA SER A 758 32.47 -13.20 -12.72
C SER A 758 31.81 -11.83 -12.70
N LYS A 759 30.53 -11.74 -13.09
CA LYS A 759 29.81 -10.48 -13.33
C LYS A 759 29.08 -9.95 -12.09
N ASP A 760 28.60 -10.82 -11.21
CA ASP A 760 27.80 -10.43 -10.05
C ASP A 760 28.66 -10.06 -8.84
N VAL A 761 28.38 -8.88 -8.26
CA VAL A 761 29.13 -8.35 -7.12
C VAL A 761 28.45 -8.72 -5.81
N VAL A 762 29.25 -9.25 -4.88
CA VAL A 762 28.88 -9.58 -3.49
C VAL A 762 29.77 -8.74 -2.56
N MET A 763 29.18 -7.91 -1.71
CA MET A 763 29.93 -6.98 -0.85
C MET A 763 29.29 -6.78 0.54
N GLU A 764 29.99 -6.13 1.47
CA GLU A 764 29.46 -5.78 2.80
C GLU A 764 29.02 -4.29 2.88
N GLY A 765 27.94 -4.01 3.63
CA GLY A 765 27.42 -2.67 3.92
C GLY A 765 28.47 -1.66 4.40
N PRO A 766 29.34 -2.00 5.37
CA PRO A 766 30.45 -1.14 5.82
C PRO A 766 31.45 -0.71 4.74
N THR A 767 31.50 -1.41 3.60
CA THR A 767 32.28 -1.03 2.40
C THR A 767 31.43 -0.21 1.43
N PHE A 768 30.17 -0.60 1.22
CA PHE A 768 29.21 0.13 0.37
C PHE A 768 29.05 1.59 0.78
N ARG A 769 28.83 1.87 2.06
CA ARG A 769 28.68 3.23 2.61
C ARG A 769 29.96 4.09 2.64
N LYS A 770 31.09 3.54 2.21
CA LYS A 770 32.37 4.27 2.07
C LYS A 770 32.68 4.65 0.62
N MET A 771 31.90 4.15 -0.35
CA MET A 771 32.07 4.48 -1.76
C MET A 771 31.53 5.87 -2.08
N SER A 772 32.16 6.52 -3.05
CA SER A 772 31.59 7.71 -3.69
C SER A 772 30.38 7.36 -4.57
N ASP A 773 29.53 8.34 -4.86
CA ASP A 773 28.35 8.16 -5.73
C ASP A 773 28.71 7.66 -7.14
N ASP A 774 29.87 8.06 -7.67
CA ASP A 774 30.37 7.62 -8.98
C ASP A 774 30.81 6.14 -8.98
N GLU A 775 31.45 5.69 -7.89
CA GLU A 775 31.83 4.29 -7.72
C GLU A 775 30.59 3.41 -7.50
N MET A 776 29.68 3.87 -6.65
CA MET A 776 28.41 3.21 -6.37
C MET A 776 27.60 3.04 -7.66
N THR A 777 27.47 4.08 -8.47
CA THR A 777 26.80 4.04 -9.79
C THR A 777 27.38 2.99 -10.73
N LYS A 778 28.71 2.79 -10.73
CA LYS A 778 29.41 1.78 -11.56
C LYS A 778 29.29 0.34 -11.03
N ILE A 779 28.82 0.17 -9.79
CA ILE A 779 28.70 -1.12 -9.11
C ILE A 779 27.24 -1.57 -9.02
N LEU A 780 26.29 -0.66 -8.81
CA LEU A 780 24.86 -0.96 -8.63
C LEU A 780 24.24 -1.89 -9.69
N PRO A 781 24.53 -1.78 -11.01
CA PRO A 781 24.02 -2.73 -12.02
C PRO A 781 24.48 -4.18 -11.80
N ARG A 782 25.70 -4.36 -11.27
CA ARG A 782 26.33 -5.66 -11.01
C ARG A 782 26.10 -6.18 -9.59
N LEU A 783 25.81 -5.32 -8.62
CA LEU A 783 25.50 -5.70 -7.24
C LEU A 783 24.32 -6.69 -7.21
N ALA A 784 24.59 -7.89 -6.68
CA ALA A 784 23.62 -8.97 -6.50
C ALA A 784 23.38 -9.29 -5.01
N VAL A 785 24.40 -9.11 -4.15
CA VAL A 785 24.27 -9.35 -2.70
C VAL A 785 24.98 -8.25 -1.90
N LEU A 786 24.23 -7.59 -1.02
CA LEU A 786 24.74 -6.70 0.01
C LEU A 786 24.54 -7.35 1.39
N ALA A 787 25.64 -7.85 1.97
CA ALA A 787 25.68 -8.49 3.28
C ALA A 787 26.01 -7.49 4.40
N ARG A 788 25.76 -7.84 5.67
CA ARG A 788 25.93 -6.95 6.84
C ARG A 788 25.35 -5.54 6.65
N SER A 789 24.21 -5.42 5.96
CA SER A 789 23.55 -4.14 5.71
C SER A 789 22.85 -3.62 6.98
N SER A 790 23.13 -2.38 7.37
CA SER A 790 22.28 -1.62 8.29
C SER A 790 20.97 -1.17 7.61
N PRO A 791 19.91 -0.80 8.36
CA PRO A 791 18.68 -0.22 7.80
C PRO A 791 18.96 0.96 6.85
N GLN A 792 19.94 1.80 7.20
CA GLN A 792 20.37 2.95 6.41
C GLN A 792 21.04 2.51 5.11
N ASP A 793 21.88 1.47 5.12
CA ASP A 793 22.49 0.93 3.89
C ASP A 793 21.40 0.42 2.92
N LYS A 794 20.33 -0.20 3.43
CA LYS A 794 19.18 -0.63 2.62
C LYS A 794 18.46 0.57 1.98
N GLN A 795 18.20 1.62 2.76
CA GLN A 795 17.51 2.82 2.29
C GLN A 795 18.35 3.56 1.23
N ILE A 796 19.66 3.71 1.44
CA ILE A 796 20.60 4.33 0.49
C ILE A 796 20.63 3.54 -0.83
N LEU A 797 20.75 2.21 -0.77
CA LEU A 797 20.71 1.34 -1.94
C LEU A 797 19.43 1.56 -2.78
N VAL A 798 18.27 1.60 -2.13
CA VAL A 798 16.97 1.85 -2.78
C VAL A 798 16.93 3.24 -3.42
N GLN A 799 17.31 4.29 -2.69
CA GLN A 799 17.31 5.67 -3.20
C GLN A 799 18.25 5.84 -4.40
N LYS A 800 19.46 5.26 -4.36
CA LYS A 800 20.44 5.36 -5.44
C LYS A 800 20.02 4.56 -6.67
N LEU A 801 19.40 3.38 -6.51
CA LEU A 801 18.78 2.65 -7.63
C LEU A 801 17.66 3.49 -8.28
N ARG A 802 16.76 4.09 -7.50
CA ARG A 802 15.69 4.96 -8.04
C ARG A 802 16.25 6.20 -8.76
N ALA A 803 17.39 6.73 -8.33
CA ALA A 803 18.09 7.83 -9.00
C ALA A 803 18.71 7.43 -10.36
N LEU A 804 18.99 6.13 -10.57
CA LEU A 804 19.39 5.56 -11.88
C LEU A 804 18.18 5.26 -12.79
N ASP A 805 17.02 5.86 -12.52
CA ASP A 805 15.74 5.68 -13.22
C ASP A 805 15.13 4.27 -13.11
N GLU A 806 15.73 3.34 -12.35
CA GLU A 806 15.20 2.00 -12.06
C GLU A 806 13.85 2.05 -11.30
N THR A 807 12.96 1.09 -11.55
CA THR A 807 11.73 0.92 -10.76
C THR A 807 12.00 -0.11 -9.68
N VAL A 808 12.07 0.34 -8.42
CA VAL A 808 12.59 -0.46 -7.31
C VAL A 808 11.46 -1.03 -6.46
N ALA A 809 11.30 -2.36 -6.51
CA ALA A 809 10.55 -3.10 -5.51
C ALA A 809 11.46 -3.50 -4.34
N VAL A 810 10.92 -3.52 -3.11
CA VAL A 810 11.61 -3.98 -1.90
C VAL A 810 10.74 -5.00 -1.17
N THR A 811 11.33 -6.05 -0.62
CA THR A 811 10.65 -7.10 0.15
C THR A 811 11.36 -7.32 1.49
N GLY A 812 10.60 -7.37 2.59
CA GLY A 812 11.15 -7.59 3.94
C GLY A 812 10.09 -7.95 4.98
N ASP A 813 10.52 -8.51 6.10
CA ASP A 813 9.67 -8.89 7.25
C ASP A 813 9.94 -8.01 8.49
N GLY A 814 11.18 -7.55 8.67
CA GLY A 814 11.65 -6.88 9.88
C GLY A 814 11.39 -5.38 9.90
N THR A 815 11.35 -4.81 11.12
CA THR A 815 11.19 -3.36 11.30
C THR A 815 12.36 -2.57 10.70
N ASN A 816 13.51 -3.23 10.57
CA ASN A 816 14.72 -2.74 9.91
C ASN A 816 14.53 -2.44 8.42
N ASP A 817 13.51 -3.03 7.78
CA ASP A 817 13.19 -2.82 6.38
C ASP A 817 12.23 -1.64 6.16
N GLY A 818 11.55 -1.16 7.20
CA GLY A 818 10.56 -0.08 7.13
C GLY A 818 11.01 1.15 6.32
N PRO A 819 12.20 1.76 6.60
CA PRO A 819 12.71 2.88 5.82
C PRO A 819 12.96 2.56 4.34
N ALA A 820 13.39 1.34 4.03
CA ALA A 820 13.65 0.90 2.66
C ALA A 820 12.33 0.57 1.90
N LEU A 821 11.38 -0.09 2.57
CA LEU A 821 10.03 -0.37 2.07
C LEU A 821 9.27 0.91 1.75
N LYS A 822 9.39 1.94 2.60
CA LYS A 822 8.76 3.25 2.40
C LYS A 822 9.47 4.10 1.34
N ALA A 823 10.78 3.91 1.14
CA ALA A 823 11.57 4.60 0.12
C ALA A 823 11.52 3.93 -1.27
N ALA A 824 10.96 2.73 -1.38
CA ALA A 824 10.76 1.98 -2.62
C ALA A 824 9.72 2.64 -3.54
N ASP A 825 9.68 2.22 -4.81
CA ASP A 825 8.52 2.46 -5.67
C ASP A 825 7.37 1.46 -5.34
N VAL A 826 7.72 0.25 -4.89
CA VAL A 826 6.79 -0.77 -4.35
C VAL A 826 7.42 -1.48 -3.15
N GLY A 827 6.90 -1.23 -1.94
CA GLY A 827 7.24 -2.02 -0.75
C GLY A 827 6.32 -3.24 -0.61
N PHE A 828 6.90 -4.42 -0.34
CA PHE A 828 6.21 -5.66 -0.02
C PHE A 828 6.56 -6.11 1.41
N SER A 829 5.55 -6.50 2.19
CA SER A 829 5.74 -7.14 3.49
C SER A 829 5.27 -8.59 3.50
N MET A 830 5.85 -9.39 4.39
CA MET A 830 5.30 -10.69 4.78
C MET A 830 4.02 -10.47 5.62
N GLY A 831 2.99 -11.28 5.41
CA GLY A 831 1.72 -11.18 6.13
C GLY A 831 1.74 -11.90 7.48
N ILE A 832 2.42 -13.04 7.54
CA ILE A 832 2.51 -13.91 8.72
C ILE A 832 3.80 -13.58 9.48
N ALA A 833 4.97 -13.77 8.85
CA ALA A 833 6.26 -13.49 9.48
C ALA A 833 6.60 -12.00 9.62
N GLY A 834 5.82 -11.11 8.98
CA GLY A 834 6.12 -9.68 8.91
C GLY A 834 5.65 -8.90 10.14
N THR A 835 6.55 -8.08 10.66
CA THR A 835 6.28 -7.11 11.72
C THR A 835 5.28 -6.05 11.27
N GLU A 836 4.49 -5.52 12.20
CA GLU A 836 3.46 -4.50 11.91
C GLU A 836 4.05 -3.22 11.26
N VAL A 837 5.29 -2.85 11.62
CA VAL A 837 6.02 -1.74 10.99
C VAL A 837 6.35 -2.03 9.52
N ALA A 838 6.75 -3.26 9.17
CA ALA A 838 6.99 -3.64 7.79
C ALA A 838 5.67 -3.64 6.98
N LYS A 839 4.60 -4.19 7.56
CA LYS A 839 3.25 -4.14 6.99
C LYS A 839 2.77 -2.72 6.74
N GLU A 840 2.98 -1.80 7.70
CA GLU A 840 2.58 -0.41 7.55
C GLU A 840 3.42 0.38 6.54
N ALA A 841 4.73 0.15 6.50
CA ALA A 841 5.61 0.74 5.49
C ALA A 841 5.34 0.22 4.07
N SER A 842 4.88 -1.03 3.94
CA SER A 842 4.63 -1.69 2.65
C SER A 842 3.37 -1.19 1.92
N ALA A 843 3.41 -1.28 0.59
CA ALA A 843 2.30 -1.02 -0.30
C ALA A 843 1.46 -2.28 -0.62
N ILE A 844 2.06 -3.47 -0.50
CA ILE A 844 1.44 -4.78 -0.72
C ILE A 844 1.85 -5.73 0.42
N ILE A 845 0.90 -6.48 0.99
CA ILE A 845 1.17 -7.55 1.97
C ILE A 845 1.00 -8.92 1.27
N LEU A 846 1.99 -9.79 1.41
CA LEU A 846 1.93 -11.20 0.98
C LEU A 846 1.27 -12.03 2.08
N MET A 847 -0.05 -12.25 2.00
CA MET A 847 -0.82 -12.97 3.03
C MET A 847 -0.42 -14.46 3.19
N ASP A 848 0.33 -15.01 2.24
CA ASP A 848 0.86 -16.38 2.28
C ASP A 848 2.40 -16.47 2.46
N ASP A 849 3.06 -15.34 2.73
CA ASP A 849 4.53 -15.21 2.79
C ASP A 849 5.28 -15.88 1.62
N ASN A 850 4.65 -16.00 0.44
CA ASN A 850 5.22 -16.74 -0.68
C ASN A 850 5.84 -15.78 -1.69
N PHE A 851 7.14 -15.91 -1.94
CA PHE A 851 7.86 -15.10 -2.93
C PHE A 851 7.26 -15.24 -4.35
N ALA A 852 6.63 -16.37 -4.68
CA ALA A 852 5.90 -16.54 -5.95
C ALA A 852 4.70 -15.57 -6.08
N SER A 853 4.13 -15.08 -4.97
CA SER A 853 3.06 -14.07 -4.99
C SER A 853 3.54 -12.71 -5.54
N ILE A 854 4.85 -12.41 -5.48
CA ILE A 854 5.47 -11.25 -6.15
C ILE A 854 5.43 -11.40 -7.68
N VAL A 855 5.64 -12.62 -8.19
CA VAL A 855 5.52 -12.91 -9.63
C VAL A 855 4.08 -12.69 -10.10
N LYS A 856 3.08 -13.09 -9.30
CA LYS A 856 1.66 -12.79 -9.58
C LYS A 856 1.42 -11.27 -9.63
N ALA A 857 1.99 -10.51 -8.69
CA ALA A 857 1.88 -9.04 -8.65
C ALA A 857 2.51 -8.37 -9.90
N LEU A 858 3.67 -8.86 -10.36
CA LEU A 858 4.29 -8.44 -11.62
C LEU A 858 3.39 -8.74 -12.83
N MET A 859 2.79 -9.93 -12.90
CA MET A 859 1.87 -10.33 -13.98
C MET A 859 0.61 -9.46 -14.01
N TRP A 860 -0.04 -9.24 -12.87
CA TRP A 860 -1.24 -8.40 -12.78
C TRP A 860 -0.94 -6.93 -13.08
N GLY A 861 0.17 -6.38 -12.58
CA GLY A 861 0.57 -5.00 -12.89
C GLY A 861 0.85 -4.78 -14.38
N ARG A 862 1.54 -5.74 -15.03
CA ARG A 862 1.72 -5.74 -16.49
C ARG A 862 0.39 -5.84 -17.24
N ALA A 863 -0.55 -6.65 -16.75
CA ALA A 863 -1.87 -6.80 -17.36
C ALA A 863 -2.75 -5.53 -17.22
N VAL A 864 -2.64 -4.75 -16.14
CA VAL A 864 -3.30 -3.43 -16.03
C VAL A 864 -2.80 -2.48 -17.12
N ASN A 865 -1.49 -2.40 -17.34
CA ASN A 865 -0.92 -1.56 -18.39
C ASN A 865 -1.33 -2.02 -19.81
N ASP A 866 -1.40 -3.34 -20.05
CA ASP A 866 -1.91 -3.89 -21.31
C ASP A 866 -3.41 -3.61 -21.49
N ALA A 867 -4.22 -3.76 -20.44
CA ALA A 867 -5.67 -3.54 -20.50
C ALA A 867 -6.01 -2.10 -20.87
N VAL A 868 -5.32 -1.13 -20.27
CA VAL A 868 -5.47 0.30 -20.59
C VAL A 868 -4.95 0.61 -22.00
N SER A 869 -3.87 -0.04 -22.45
CA SER A 869 -3.39 0.09 -23.83
C SER A 869 -4.38 -0.49 -24.87
N LYS A 870 -5.04 -1.64 -24.58
CA LYS A 870 -6.12 -2.19 -25.43
C LYS A 870 -7.27 -1.20 -25.56
N PHE A 871 -7.70 -0.64 -24.43
CA PHE A 871 -8.74 0.38 -24.38
C PHE A 871 -8.37 1.63 -25.18
N LEU A 872 -7.16 2.18 -25.00
CA LEU A 872 -6.65 3.31 -25.78
C LEU A 872 -6.65 3.04 -27.29
N GLN A 873 -6.23 1.84 -27.72
CA GLN A 873 -6.17 1.48 -29.14
C GLN A 873 -7.58 1.48 -29.76
N PHE A 874 -8.58 0.99 -29.02
CA PHE A 874 -9.98 1.07 -29.43
C PHE A 874 -10.49 2.52 -29.42
N GLN A 875 -10.46 3.19 -28.26
CA GLN A 875 -11.00 4.52 -28.03
C GLN A 875 -10.51 5.54 -29.07
N ILE A 876 -9.20 5.58 -29.34
CA ILE A 876 -8.61 6.54 -30.28
C ILE A 876 -9.03 6.22 -31.73
N THR A 877 -9.23 4.95 -32.07
CA THR A 877 -9.77 4.57 -33.39
C THR A 877 -11.21 5.06 -33.56
N VAL A 878 -12.06 4.90 -32.54
CA VAL A 878 -13.44 5.40 -32.60
C VAL A 878 -13.47 6.94 -32.63
N ASN A 879 -12.68 7.64 -31.80
CA ASN A 879 -12.58 9.11 -31.82
C ASN A 879 -12.19 9.64 -33.22
N ILE A 880 -11.11 9.10 -33.81
CA ILE A 880 -10.61 9.56 -35.12
C ILE A 880 -11.66 9.34 -36.20
N THR A 881 -12.31 8.17 -36.22
CA THR A 881 -13.30 7.84 -37.26
C THR A 881 -14.61 8.61 -37.09
N ALA A 882 -15.14 8.73 -35.87
CA ALA A 882 -16.36 9.48 -35.61
C ALA A 882 -16.19 10.99 -35.91
N VAL A 883 -15.07 11.60 -35.49
CA VAL A 883 -14.79 13.02 -35.75
C VAL A 883 -14.59 13.29 -37.24
N LEU A 884 -13.81 12.46 -37.95
CA LEU A 884 -13.58 12.65 -39.39
C LEU A 884 -14.83 12.39 -40.23
N LEU A 885 -15.64 11.37 -39.88
CA LEU A 885 -16.90 11.09 -40.55
C LEU A 885 -17.90 12.24 -40.35
N THR A 886 -18.03 12.76 -39.13
CA THR A 886 -18.90 13.90 -38.80
C THR A 886 -18.45 15.17 -39.53
N PHE A 887 -17.14 15.49 -39.49
CA PHE A 887 -16.59 16.65 -40.16
C PHE A 887 -16.79 16.62 -41.69
N VAL A 888 -16.43 15.50 -42.34
CA VAL A 888 -16.49 15.39 -43.80
C VAL A 888 -17.94 15.29 -44.30
N SER A 889 -18.83 14.59 -43.60
CA SER A 889 -20.24 14.55 -43.99
C SER A 889 -20.92 15.93 -43.84
N ALA A 890 -20.76 16.62 -42.71
CA ALA A 890 -21.36 17.95 -42.51
C ALA A 890 -20.85 18.99 -43.52
N VAL A 891 -19.55 18.93 -43.88
CA VAL A 891 -18.97 19.84 -44.90
C VAL A 891 -19.39 19.47 -46.33
N SER A 892 -19.57 18.18 -46.65
CA SER A 892 -19.96 17.77 -48.01
C SER A 892 -21.46 17.85 -48.28
N ASN A 893 -22.32 17.64 -47.27
CA ASN A 893 -23.77 17.70 -47.40
C ASN A 893 -24.25 19.09 -47.88
N PRO A 894 -25.09 19.18 -48.94
CA PRO A 894 -25.72 20.44 -49.35
C PRO A 894 -26.40 21.20 -48.20
N GLY A 895 -27.13 20.47 -47.34
CA GLY A 895 -27.88 21.01 -46.19
C GLY A 895 -27.10 21.11 -44.88
N MET A 896 -25.76 21.00 -44.90
CA MET A 896 -24.86 21.18 -43.73
C MET A 896 -25.05 20.19 -42.57
N LYS A 897 -26.00 19.24 -42.64
CA LYS A 897 -26.23 18.21 -41.60
C LYS A 897 -25.19 17.07 -41.67
N SER A 898 -24.74 16.62 -40.52
CA SER A 898 -23.90 15.42 -40.35
C SER A 898 -24.63 14.14 -40.78
N VAL A 899 -23.88 13.09 -41.17
CA VAL A 899 -24.44 11.75 -41.41
C VAL A 899 -24.82 11.01 -40.11
N LEU A 900 -24.22 11.38 -38.98
CA LEU A 900 -24.57 10.90 -37.65
C LEU A 900 -25.20 12.03 -36.81
N THR A 901 -26.34 11.76 -36.18
CA THR A 901 -27.04 12.75 -35.32
C THR A 901 -26.43 12.84 -33.92
N ALA A 902 -26.79 13.88 -33.15
CA ALA A 902 -26.27 14.06 -31.79
C ALA A 902 -26.57 12.86 -30.89
N VAL A 903 -27.81 12.33 -30.94
CA VAL A 903 -28.25 11.17 -30.15
C VAL A 903 -27.53 9.88 -30.56
N GLN A 904 -27.29 9.68 -31.86
CA GLN A 904 -26.50 8.55 -32.37
C GLN A 904 -25.03 8.61 -31.91
N LEU A 905 -24.44 9.81 -31.88
CA LEU A 905 -23.07 10.02 -31.42
C LEU A 905 -22.92 9.85 -29.89
N LEU A 906 -23.93 10.23 -29.10
CA LEU A 906 -24.00 9.92 -27.67
C LEU A 906 -24.12 8.41 -27.39
N TRP A 907 -24.81 7.66 -28.24
CA TRP A 907 -24.84 6.19 -28.16
C TRP A 907 -23.48 5.55 -28.49
N VAL A 908 -22.79 6.05 -29.52
CA VAL A 908 -21.41 5.63 -29.83
C VAL A 908 -20.47 5.95 -28.66
N ASN A 909 -20.61 7.13 -28.03
CA ASN A 909 -19.86 7.51 -26.84
C ASN A 909 -20.07 6.52 -25.68
N LEU A 910 -21.32 6.10 -25.40
CA LEU A 910 -21.60 5.13 -24.35
C LEU A 910 -20.98 3.75 -24.62
N ILE A 911 -20.99 3.30 -25.88
CA ILE A 911 -20.30 2.07 -26.32
C ILE A 911 -18.81 2.15 -26.05
N MET A 912 -18.16 3.23 -26.46
CA MET A 912 -16.72 3.36 -26.37
C MET A 912 -16.22 3.67 -24.95
N ASP A 913 -16.72 4.70 -24.28
CA ASP A 913 -16.19 5.12 -22.97
C ASP A 913 -16.61 4.20 -21.81
N THR A 914 -17.82 3.63 -21.84
CA THR A 914 -18.33 2.82 -20.72
C THR A 914 -18.25 1.32 -20.97
N PHE A 915 -18.86 0.83 -22.06
CA PHE A 915 -18.96 -0.62 -22.27
C PHE A 915 -17.60 -1.23 -22.62
N ALA A 916 -16.87 -0.66 -23.60
CA ALA A 916 -15.56 -1.19 -23.96
C ALA A 916 -14.48 -0.99 -22.89
N ALA A 917 -14.58 0.07 -22.07
CA ALA A 917 -13.71 0.20 -20.89
C ALA A 917 -13.91 -0.99 -19.93
N LEU A 918 -15.15 -1.33 -19.57
CA LEU A 918 -15.45 -2.43 -18.66
C LEU A 918 -15.12 -3.82 -19.26
N ALA A 919 -15.28 -3.98 -20.57
CA ALA A 919 -14.98 -5.23 -21.28
C ALA A 919 -13.47 -5.47 -21.46
N LEU A 920 -12.69 -4.44 -21.81
CA LEU A 920 -11.24 -4.55 -22.03
C LEU A 920 -10.42 -4.48 -20.73
N ALA A 921 -10.92 -3.77 -19.70
CA ALA A 921 -10.26 -3.68 -18.38
C ALA A 921 -10.23 -4.98 -17.57
N THR A 922 -11.08 -5.96 -17.92
CA THR A 922 -11.30 -7.20 -17.14
C THR A 922 -10.54 -8.42 -17.65
N ASP A 923 -9.64 -8.24 -18.62
CA ASP A 923 -8.93 -9.33 -19.30
C ASP A 923 -7.78 -9.90 -18.45
N PRO A 924 -7.81 -11.19 -18.05
CA PRO A 924 -6.85 -11.75 -17.09
C PRO A 924 -5.44 -11.98 -17.69
N PRO A 925 -4.37 -11.96 -16.85
CA PRO A 925 -3.01 -12.21 -17.29
C PRO A 925 -2.80 -13.63 -17.84
N THR A 926 -1.71 -13.79 -18.60
CA THR A 926 -1.17 -15.08 -19.06
C THR A 926 0.35 -15.08 -18.85
N GLU A 927 0.95 -16.25 -18.68
CA GLU A 927 2.39 -16.33 -18.37
C GLU A 927 3.29 -15.72 -19.46
N ALA A 928 2.83 -15.67 -20.72
CA ALA A 928 3.53 -14.99 -21.83
C ALA A 928 3.72 -13.45 -21.64
N ILE A 929 3.14 -12.87 -20.58
CA ILE A 929 3.40 -11.49 -20.14
C ILE A 929 4.76 -11.38 -19.43
N LEU A 930 5.33 -12.49 -18.98
CA LEU A 930 6.69 -12.59 -18.42
C LEU A 930 7.76 -12.61 -19.53
N ASP A 931 7.48 -13.15 -20.71
CA ASP A 931 8.44 -13.29 -21.84
C ASP A 931 9.07 -11.96 -22.35
N ARG A 932 8.55 -10.80 -21.91
CA ARG A 932 9.05 -9.47 -22.28
C ARG A 932 9.77 -8.77 -21.11
N LYS A 933 10.78 -7.96 -21.44
CA LYS A 933 11.44 -7.04 -20.50
C LYS A 933 10.44 -5.98 -19.97
N PRO A 934 10.70 -5.32 -18.81
CA PRO A 934 9.85 -4.24 -18.30
C PRO A 934 9.85 -3.02 -19.24
N ALA A 935 8.77 -2.25 -19.25
CA ALA A 935 8.72 -0.98 -19.99
C ALA A 935 9.41 0.13 -19.19
N GLY A 936 10.39 0.81 -19.79
CA GLY A 936 11.06 1.95 -19.16
C GLY A 936 10.11 3.11 -18.88
N LYS A 937 10.32 3.87 -17.79
CA LYS A 937 9.42 4.94 -17.33
C LYS A 937 9.13 5.99 -18.41
N LYS A 938 10.11 6.28 -19.27
CA LYS A 938 10.06 7.23 -20.40
C LYS A 938 9.40 6.67 -21.68
N ALA A 939 9.01 5.39 -21.71
CA ALA A 939 8.36 4.79 -22.88
C ALA A 939 7.02 5.48 -23.21
N PRO A 940 6.69 5.64 -24.51
CA PRO A 940 5.45 6.27 -24.95
C PRO A 940 4.25 5.36 -24.65
N LEU A 941 3.13 5.96 -24.24
CA LEU A 941 1.90 5.24 -23.88
C LEU A 941 1.20 4.59 -25.10
N ILE A 942 1.44 5.12 -26.30
CA ILE A 942 0.95 4.57 -27.57
C ILE A 942 2.18 4.15 -28.38
N THR A 943 2.34 2.85 -28.61
CA THR A 943 3.47 2.29 -29.36
C THR A 943 3.31 2.49 -30.87
N THR A 944 4.38 2.27 -31.64
CA THR A 944 4.34 2.18 -33.12
C THR A 944 3.28 1.21 -33.61
N ASN A 945 3.12 0.09 -32.92
CA ASN A 945 2.26 -1.02 -33.32
C ASN A 945 0.79 -0.69 -33.02
N MET A 946 0.52 0.03 -31.92
CA MET A 946 -0.79 0.62 -31.66
C MET A 946 -1.15 1.67 -32.72
N TRP A 947 -0.24 2.58 -33.07
CA TRP A 947 -0.48 3.55 -34.15
C TRP A 947 -0.75 2.88 -35.51
N LYS A 948 -0.07 1.77 -35.82
CA LYS A 948 -0.31 0.95 -37.01
C LYS A 948 -1.74 0.39 -37.03
N MET A 949 -2.22 -0.15 -35.91
CA MET A 949 -3.61 -0.62 -35.77
C MET A 949 -4.62 0.53 -35.89
N ILE A 950 -4.42 1.61 -35.12
CA ILE A 950 -5.33 2.77 -35.06
C ILE A 950 -5.53 3.37 -36.44
N ILE A 951 -4.45 3.70 -37.15
CA ILE A 951 -4.52 4.35 -38.45
C ILE A 951 -5.01 3.38 -39.53
N GLY A 952 -4.58 2.11 -39.51
CA GLY A 952 -5.04 1.10 -40.46
C GLY A 952 -6.54 0.81 -40.36
N GLN A 953 -7.06 0.63 -39.15
CA GLN A 953 -8.49 0.45 -38.91
C GLN A 953 -9.29 1.72 -39.18
N ALA A 954 -8.77 2.90 -38.80
CA ALA A 954 -9.46 4.15 -39.06
C ALA A 954 -9.63 4.43 -40.57
N ILE A 955 -8.58 4.19 -41.37
CA ILE A 955 -8.67 4.28 -42.84
C ILE A 955 -9.69 3.28 -43.38
N PHE A 956 -9.67 2.03 -42.94
CA PHE A 956 -10.61 1.00 -43.37
C PHE A 956 -12.07 1.35 -43.05
N GLN A 957 -12.38 1.74 -41.81
CA GLN A 957 -13.72 2.12 -41.38
C GLN A 957 -14.23 3.36 -42.13
N LEU A 958 -13.40 4.39 -42.28
CA LEU A 958 -13.74 5.59 -43.06
C LEU A 958 -13.93 5.27 -44.55
N THR A 959 -13.16 4.35 -45.13
CA THR A 959 -13.36 3.93 -46.53
C THR A 959 -14.74 3.29 -46.70
N ILE A 960 -15.15 2.40 -45.80
CA ILE A 960 -16.48 1.78 -45.87
C ILE A 960 -17.61 2.79 -45.62
N THR A 961 -17.52 3.65 -44.58
CA THR A 961 -18.60 4.64 -44.33
C THR A 961 -18.69 5.70 -45.43
N PHE A 962 -17.58 6.16 -46.01
CA PHE A 962 -17.63 7.10 -47.13
C PHE A 962 -18.10 6.44 -48.44
N ILE A 963 -17.79 5.17 -48.71
CA ILE A 963 -18.39 4.45 -49.84
C ILE A 963 -19.91 4.33 -49.67
N LEU A 964 -20.39 3.94 -48.47
CA LEU A 964 -21.83 3.88 -48.19
C LEU A 964 -22.49 5.28 -48.25
N TYR A 965 -21.81 6.33 -47.80
CA TYR A 965 -22.37 7.69 -47.79
C TYR A 965 -22.40 8.35 -49.18
N PHE A 966 -21.33 8.27 -49.96
CA PHE A 966 -21.24 8.95 -51.27
C PHE A 966 -21.67 8.09 -52.46
N ALA A 967 -21.57 6.76 -52.36
CA ALA A 967 -21.91 5.83 -53.44
C ALA A 967 -23.02 4.83 -53.06
N GLY A 968 -23.56 4.87 -51.83
CA GLY A 968 -24.64 3.97 -51.41
C GLY A 968 -25.92 4.13 -52.23
N GLU A 969 -26.27 5.36 -52.64
CA GLU A 969 -27.44 5.62 -53.50
C GLU A 969 -27.32 4.85 -54.85
N SER A 970 -26.16 4.86 -55.49
CA SER A 970 -25.93 4.20 -56.78
C SER A 970 -25.60 2.71 -56.68
N ILE A 971 -24.94 2.26 -55.61
CA ILE A 971 -24.61 0.84 -55.36
C ILE A 971 -25.85 0.04 -54.97
N LEU A 972 -26.77 0.62 -54.20
CA LEU A 972 -28.00 -0.04 -53.74
C LEU A 972 -29.22 0.22 -54.65
N GLY A 973 -29.06 1.04 -55.70
CA GLY A 973 -30.12 1.33 -56.66
C GLY A 973 -31.29 2.13 -56.06
N TYR A 974 -31.02 2.99 -55.07
CA TYR A 974 -32.06 3.81 -54.46
C TYR A 974 -32.43 5.00 -55.35
N GLU A 975 -33.70 5.07 -55.75
CA GLU A 975 -34.28 6.30 -56.30
C GLU A 975 -34.25 7.43 -55.26
N ASN A 976 -34.27 8.67 -55.74
CA ASN A 976 -33.90 9.89 -55.01
C ASN A 976 -34.95 10.38 -53.99
N THR A 977 -35.65 9.44 -53.35
CA THR A 977 -36.79 9.64 -52.45
C THR A 977 -36.35 9.81 -51.00
N ALA A 978 -37.00 10.71 -50.25
CA ALA A 978 -36.61 11.06 -48.88
C ALA A 978 -36.55 9.86 -47.92
N GLU A 979 -37.46 8.89 -48.05
CA GLU A 979 -37.48 7.68 -47.24
C GLU A 979 -36.22 6.81 -47.46
N LYS A 980 -35.79 6.63 -48.71
CA LYS A 980 -34.59 5.85 -49.04
C LYS A 980 -33.29 6.50 -48.57
N LYS A 981 -33.26 7.84 -48.47
CA LYS A 981 -32.12 8.55 -47.84
C LYS A 981 -32.08 8.30 -46.33
N LYS A 982 -33.23 8.17 -45.67
CA LYS A 982 -33.31 7.83 -44.24
C LYS A 982 -32.95 6.36 -43.97
N GLU A 983 -33.32 5.44 -44.86
CA GLU A 983 -32.81 4.06 -44.86
C GLU A 983 -31.29 4.03 -45.01
N LEU A 984 -30.73 4.75 -45.99
CA LEU A 984 -29.27 4.80 -46.22
C LEU A 984 -28.51 5.39 -45.02
N ALA A 985 -28.98 6.49 -44.43
CA ALA A 985 -28.41 7.04 -43.20
C ALA A 985 -28.46 6.03 -42.04
N THR A 986 -29.56 5.28 -41.91
CA THR A 986 -29.67 4.20 -40.92
C THR A 986 -28.67 3.07 -41.19
N MET A 987 -28.45 2.70 -42.46
CA MET A 987 -27.43 1.71 -42.84
C MET A 987 -26.01 2.17 -42.52
N VAL A 988 -25.68 3.46 -42.74
CA VAL A 988 -24.37 4.02 -42.37
C VAL A 988 -24.16 3.97 -40.85
N PHE A 989 -25.15 4.44 -40.07
CA PHE A 989 -25.12 4.36 -38.60
C PHE A 989 -24.96 2.91 -38.09
N ASN A 990 -25.78 1.97 -38.60
CA ASN A 990 -25.71 0.58 -38.16
C ASN A 990 -24.37 -0.07 -38.53
N THR A 991 -23.89 0.11 -39.76
CA THR A 991 -22.58 -0.43 -40.20
C THR A 991 -21.44 0.17 -39.37
N PHE A 992 -21.51 1.45 -39.03
CA PHE A 992 -20.50 2.10 -38.17
C PHE A 992 -20.47 1.51 -36.76
N VAL A 993 -21.62 1.32 -36.10
CA VAL A 993 -21.67 0.69 -34.76
C VAL A 993 -21.16 -0.75 -34.81
N TRP A 994 -21.58 -1.55 -35.79
CA TRP A 994 -21.08 -2.93 -35.95
C TRP A 994 -19.57 -2.97 -36.24
N MET A 995 -19.02 -2.01 -36.98
CA MET A 995 -17.57 -1.90 -37.17
C MET A 995 -16.83 -1.62 -35.87
N GLN A 996 -17.42 -0.90 -34.91
CA GLN A 996 -16.80 -0.73 -33.59
C GLN A 996 -16.91 -2.00 -32.74
N ILE A 997 -18.04 -2.71 -32.75
CA ILE A 997 -18.18 -3.99 -32.06
C ILE A 997 -17.11 -4.99 -32.56
N PHE A 998 -16.95 -5.19 -33.87
CA PHE A 998 -15.91 -6.09 -34.39
C PHE A 998 -14.48 -5.57 -34.16
N ASN A 999 -14.26 -4.24 -34.20
CA ASN A 999 -12.97 -3.65 -33.88
C ASN A 999 -12.59 -3.85 -32.40
N GLU A 1000 -13.53 -3.92 -31.45
CA GLU A 1000 -13.23 -4.23 -30.05
C GLU A 1000 -12.51 -5.59 -29.91
N PHE A 1001 -12.98 -6.63 -30.61
CA PHE A 1001 -12.30 -7.94 -30.65
C PHE A 1001 -10.86 -7.80 -31.17
N ASN A 1002 -10.63 -7.06 -32.26
CA ASN A 1002 -9.28 -6.80 -32.77
C ASN A 1002 -8.38 -6.16 -31.71
N ASN A 1003 -8.89 -5.16 -30.99
CA ASN A 1003 -8.15 -4.36 -30.00
C ASN A 1003 -7.87 -5.09 -28.69
N ARG A 1004 -8.51 -6.24 -28.42
CA ARG A 1004 -8.14 -7.12 -27.29
C ARG A 1004 -6.68 -7.63 -27.37
N ARG A 1005 -6.00 -7.49 -28.51
CA ARG A 1005 -4.61 -7.95 -28.73
C ARG A 1005 -3.71 -6.84 -29.30
N LEU A 1006 -2.61 -6.57 -28.60
CA LEU A 1006 -1.63 -5.49 -28.89
C LEU A 1006 -0.37 -5.95 -29.65
N ASP A 1007 -0.13 -7.26 -29.74
CA ASP A 1007 1.01 -7.81 -30.49
C ASP A 1007 0.65 -8.06 -31.97
N ASN A 1008 1.66 -8.31 -32.80
CA ASN A 1008 1.45 -8.67 -34.21
C ASN A 1008 1.03 -10.16 -34.41
N LYS A 1009 0.69 -10.91 -33.35
CA LYS A 1009 0.31 -12.34 -33.49
C LYS A 1009 -1.16 -12.45 -33.93
N LEU A 1010 -1.45 -13.48 -34.72
CA LEU A 1010 -2.68 -13.55 -35.53
C LEU A 1010 -3.95 -13.92 -34.73
N ASN A 1011 -3.85 -14.81 -33.73
CA ASN A 1011 -5.01 -15.35 -33.03
C ASN A 1011 -5.65 -14.32 -32.07
N ILE A 1012 -6.83 -13.81 -32.42
CA ILE A 1012 -7.60 -12.85 -31.60
C ILE A 1012 -8.40 -13.55 -30.49
N PHE A 1013 -8.96 -14.73 -30.76
CA PHE A 1013 -9.87 -15.44 -29.85
C PHE A 1013 -9.18 -16.19 -28.68
N THR A 1014 -7.85 -16.13 -28.57
CA THR A 1014 -7.12 -16.82 -27.48
C THR A 1014 -7.62 -16.38 -26.11
N GLY A 1015 -7.99 -17.35 -25.28
CA GLY A 1015 -8.47 -17.12 -23.92
C GLY A 1015 -9.77 -16.32 -23.79
N ILE A 1016 -10.59 -16.15 -24.85
CA ILE A 1016 -11.83 -15.36 -24.77
C ILE A 1016 -12.81 -15.94 -23.73
N HIS A 1017 -12.90 -17.27 -23.64
CA HIS A 1017 -13.70 -18.00 -22.64
C HIS A 1017 -13.29 -17.74 -21.17
N ARG A 1018 -12.13 -17.10 -20.91
CA ARG A 1018 -11.70 -16.75 -19.55
C ARG A 1018 -12.26 -15.41 -19.07
N ASN A 1019 -12.71 -14.53 -19.99
CA ASN A 1019 -13.31 -13.25 -19.65
C ASN A 1019 -14.82 -13.26 -19.96
N PHE A 1020 -15.61 -13.72 -18.98
CA PHE A 1020 -17.07 -13.69 -19.03
C PHE A 1020 -17.66 -12.27 -19.10
N PHE A 1021 -16.97 -11.25 -18.57
CA PHE A 1021 -17.43 -9.86 -18.64
C PHE A 1021 -17.39 -9.33 -20.07
N PHE A 1022 -16.27 -9.53 -20.78
CA PHE A 1022 -16.14 -9.16 -22.20
C PHE A 1022 -17.25 -9.75 -23.07
N ILE A 1023 -17.56 -11.04 -22.87
CA ILE A 1023 -18.63 -11.75 -23.60
C ILE A 1023 -20.00 -11.15 -23.23
N GLY A 1024 -20.30 -11.00 -21.94
CA GLY A 1024 -21.60 -10.47 -21.47
C GLY A 1024 -21.87 -9.05 -21.95
N ILE A 1025 -20.85 -8.18 -21.96
CA ILE A 1025 -20.96 -6.79 -22.43
C ILE A 1025 -21.15 -6.75 -23.95
N ASN A 1026 -20.46 -7.60 -24.72
CA ASN A 1026 -20.70 -7.75 -26.15
C ASN A 1026 -22.14 -8.19 -26.46
N CYS A 1027 -22.69 -9.15 -25.71
CA CYS A 1027 -24.09 -9.54 -25.83
C CYS A 1027 -25.05 -8.37 -25.52
N ILE A 1028 -24.75 -7.54 -24.53
CA ILE A 1028 -25.53 -6.33 -24.19
C ILE A 1028 -25.48 -5.30 -25.33
N MET A 1029 -24.29 -5.01 -25.88
CA MET A 1029 -24.13 -4.05 -26.99
C MET A 1029 -24.87 -4.50 -28.25
N VAL A 1030 -24.78 -5.80 -28.61
CA VAL A 1030 -25.51 -6.37 -29.75
C VAL A 1030 -27.02 -6.32 -29.52
N ALA A 1031 -27.50 -6.73 -28.34
CA ALA A 1031 -28.93 -6.70 -28.02
C ALA A 1031 -29.51 -5.27 -28.03
N ALA A 1032 -28.76 -4.29 -27.49
CA ALA A 1032 -29.14 -2.89 -27.48
C ALA A 1032 -29.15 -2.28 -28.89
N GLN A 1033 -28.15 -2.56 -29.73
CA GLN A 1033 -28.12 -2.09 -31.12
C GLN A 1033 -29.31 -2.66 -31.93
N ILE A 1034 -29.64 -3.94 -31.74
CA ILE A 1034 -30.84 -4.55 -32.34
C ILE A 1034 -32.12 -3.84 -31.86
N ALA A 1035 -32.26 -3.62 -30.55
CA ALA A 1035 -33.41 -2.91 -29.98
C ALA A 1035 -33.56 -1.48 -30.51
N ILE A 1036 -32.46 -0.73 -30.63
CA ILE A 1036 -32.45 0.63 -31.20
C ILE A 1036 -32.97 0.61 -32.64
N ILE A 1037 -32.44 -0.26 -33.50
CA ILE A 1037 -32.84 -0.33 -34.92
C ILE A 1037 -34.32 -0.73 -35.11
N PHE A 1038 -34.89 -1.58 -34.25
CA PHE A 1038 -36.29 -1.99 -34.36
C PHE A 1038 -37.30 -1.09 -33.63
N VAL A 1039 -36.89 -0.36 -32.59
CA VAL A 1039 -37.80 0.40 -31.69
C VAL A 1039 -37.49 1.91 -31.65
N GLY A 1040 -36.23 2.32 -31.76
CA GLY A 1040 -35.77 3.71 -31.56
C GLY A 1040 -36.06 4.71 -32.70
N GLY A 1041 -37.01 4.41 -33.60
CA GLY A 1041 -37.23 5.09 -34.88
C GLY A 1041 -37.16 6.62 -34.85
N THR A 1042 -38.08 7.27 -34.12
CA THR A 1042 -38.14 8.74 -34.04
C THR A 1042 -36.99 9.32 -33.21
N ALA A 1043 -36.70 8.76 -32.03
CA ALA A 1043 -35.72 9.32 -31.09
C ALA A 1043 -34.25 9.27 -31.58
N PHE A 1044 -33.90 8.33 -32.46
CA PHE A 1044 -32.58 8.25 -33.10
C PHE A 1044 -32.58 8.72 -34.56
N THR A 1045 -33.71 9.24 -35.06
CA THR A 1045 -33.90 9.70 -36.46
C THR A 1045 -33.65 8.59 -37.51
N ILE A 1046 -33.92 7.33 -37.16
CA ILE A 1046 -33.68 6.14 -37.97
C ILE A 1046 -34.96 5.54 -38.56
N THR A 1047 -34.81 4.52 -39.39
CA THR A 1047 -35.89 3.73 -40.03
C THR A 1047 -35.63 2.24 -39.85
N ARG A 1048 -36.67 1.40 -39.86
CA ARG A 1048 -36.50 -0.05 -39.77
C ARG A 1048 -35.88 -0.57 -41.07
N ILE A 1049 -34.68 -1.13 -40.96
CA ILE A 1049 -33.98 -1.76 -42.09
C ILE A 1049 -34.34 -3.24 -42.23
N ASP A 1050 -34.38 -3.71 -43.48
CA ASP A 1050 -34.72 -5.09 -43.85
C ASP A 1050 -33.57 -6.10 -43.58
N GLY A 1051 -33.89 -7.40 -43.56
CA GLY A 1051 -32.93 -8.48 -43.39
C GLY A 1051 -31.76 -8.46 -44.37
N VAL A 1052 -31.96 -8.04 -45.63
CA VAL A 1052 -30.87 -7.89 -46.61
C VAL A 1052 -29.96 -6.73 -46.25
N GLN A 1053 -30.53 -5.58 -45.84
CA GLN A 1053 -29.78 -4.40 -45.39
C GLN A 1053 -28.97 -4.72 -44.12
N TRP A 1054 -29.56 -5.45 -43.16
CA TRP A 1054 -28.88 -6.00 -41.98
C TRP A 1054 -27.68 -6.89 -42.34
N ALA A 1055 -27.85 -7.82 -43.28
CA ALA A 1055 -26.77 -8.70 -43.73
C ALA A 1055 -25.61 -7.91 -44.36
N ILE A 1056 -25.91 -6.89 -45.17
CA ILE A 1056 -24.91 -5.98 -45.75
C ILE A 1056 -24.13 -5.26 -44.63
N CYS A 1057 -24.82 -4.66 -43.65
CA CYS A 1057 -24.19 -3.98 -42.51
C CYS A 1057 -23.24 -4.91 -41.74
N ILE A 1058 -23.69 -6.12 -41.40
CA ILE A 1058 -22.90 -7.08 -40.61
C ILE A 1058 -21.71 -7.62 -41.41
N VAL A 1059 -21.88 -7.96 -42.70
CA VAL A 1059 -20.79 -8.48 -43.54
C VAL A 1059 -19.71 -7.42 -43.78
N LEU A 1060 -20.10 -6.18 -44.13
CA LEU A 1060 -19.14 -5.08 -44.29
C LEU A 1060 -18.38 -4.79 -42.98
N ALA A 1061 -19.06 -4.87 -41.84
CA ALA A 1061 -18.43 -4.67 -40.55
C ALA A 1061 -17.50 -5.83 -40.13
N ALA A 1062 -17.86 -7.07 -40.44
CA ALA A 1062 -17.05 -8.26 -40.15
C ALA A 1062 -15.71 -8.28 -40.90
N LEU A 1063 -15.63 -7.61 -42.07
CA LEU A 1063 -14.37 -7.44 -42.83
C LEU A 1063 -13.29 -6.65 -42.05
N SER A 1064 -13.65 -5.92 -40.98
CA SER A 1064 -12.66 -5.30 -40.08
C SER A 1064 -11.76 -6.32 -39.38
N LEU A 1065 -12.22 -7.56 -39.17
CA LEU A 1065 -11.45 -8.64 -38.54
C LEU A 1065 -10.29 -9.13 -39.45
N PRO A 1066 -10.51 -9.60 -40.70
CA PRO A 1066 -9.41 -9.95 -41.59
C PRO A 1066 -8.56 -8.73 -41.98
N MET A 1067 -9.12 -7.52 -42.05
CA MET A 1067 -8.31 -6.32 -42.25
C MET A 1067 -7.35 -6.09 -41.07
N GLY A 1068 -7.77 -6.32 -39.82
CA GLY A 1068 -6.89 -6.29 -38.65
C GLY A 1068 -5.74 -7.28 -38.75
N VAL A 1069 -5.99 -8.47 -39.29
CA VAL A 1069 -4.95 -9.49 -39.58
C VAL A 1069 -3.99 -9.02 -40.68
N LEU A 1070 -4.49 -8.41 -41.76
CA LEU A 1070 -3.64 -7.84 -42.83
C LEU A 1070 -2.75 -6.69 -42.31
N ILE A 1071 -3.27 -5.83 -41.43
CA ILE A 1071 -2.49 -4.74 -40.81
C ILE A 1071 -1.39 -5.31 -39.89
N ARG A 1072 -1.58 -6.47 -39.26
CA ARG A 1072 -0.53 -7.14 -38.45
C ARG A 1072 0.64 -7.64 -39.30
N PHE A 1073 0.38 -8.10 -40.52
CA PHE A 1073 1.44 -8.51 -41.47
C PHE A 1073 2.28 -7.33 -42.01
N PHE A 1074 1.79 -6.08 -41.94
CA PHE A 1074 2.55 -4.93 -42.42
C PHE A 1074 3.75 -4.63 -41.48
N PRO A 1075 5.00 -4.51 -41.98
CA PRO A 1075 6.18 -4.33 -41.11
C PRO A 1075 6.20 -3.02 -40.33
N ASP A 1076 6.47 -3.10 -39.03
CA ASP A 1076 6.54 -1.94 -38.13
C ASP A 1076 7.58 -0.88 -38.56
N PRO A 1077 8.80 -1.23 -39.04
CA PRO A 1077 9.78 -0.23 -39.50
C PRO A 1077 9.33 0.55 -40.73
N TRP A 1078 8.57 -0.09 -41.63
CA TRP A 1078 8.04 0.56 -42.84
C TRP A 1078 6.94 1.55 -42.46
N PHE A 1079 6.06 1.16 -41.53
CA PHE A 1079 5.04 2.06 -40.98
C PHE A 1079 5.70 3.26 -40.29
N ALA A 1080 6.73 3.05 -39.49
CA ALA A 1080 7.46 4.10 -38.80
C ALA A 1080 8.12 5.11 -39.78
N ALA A 1081 8.75 4.63 -40.85
CA ALA A 1081 9.34 5.48 -41.88
C ALA A 1081 8.27 6.35 -42.60
N ILE A 1082 7.16 5.73 -43.01
CA ILE A 1082 6.02 6.41 -43.65
C ILE A 1082 5.42 7.46 -42.71
N ALA A 1083 5.20 7.10 -41.44
CA ALA A 1083 4.65 7.99 -40.42
C ALA A 1083 5.59 9.17 -40.10
N HIS A 1084 6.91 8.98 -40.16
CA HIS A 1084 7.87 10.08 -39.98
C HIS A 1084 7.82 11.08 -41.15
N VAL A 1085 7.73 10.59 -42.40
CA VAL A 1085 7.62 11.44 -43.60
C VAL A 1085 6.29 12.21 -43.61
N LEU A 1086 5.16 11.52 -43.49
CA LEU A 1086 3.83 12.13 -43.50
C LEU A 1086 3.56 13.00 -42.25
N GLY A 1087 4.10 12.62 -41.10
CA GLY A 1087 3.94 13.35 -39.84
C GLY A 1087 4.78 14.63 -39.75
N SER A 1088 5.86 14.76 -40.52
CA SER A 1088 6.74 15.94 -40.51
C SER A 1088 6.02 17.28 -40.82
N PRO A 1089 5.22 17.41 -41.90
CA PRO A 1089 4.45 18.63 -42.14
C PRO A 1089 3.40 18.90 -41.05
N VAL A 1090 2.71 17.87 -40.56
CA VAL A 1090 1.70 18.00 -39.49
C VAL A 1090 2.34 18.48 -38.19
N ARG A 1091 3.49 17.91 -37.80
CA ARG A 1091 4.28 18.31 -36.62
C ARG A 1091 4.79 19.76 -36.75
N THR A 1092 5.11 20.19 -37.96
CA THR A 1092 5.55 21.56 -38.26
C THR A 1092 4.38 22.55 -38.18
N GLY A 1093 3.23 22.20 -38.76
CA GLY A 1093 1.98 22.95 -38.63
C GLY A 1093 1.53 23.10 -37.18
N TYR A 1094 1.51 22.01 -36.40
CA TYR A 1094 1.19 22.05 -34.97
C TYR A 1094 2.16 22.92 -34.17
N ARG A 1095 3.47 22.87 -34.45
CA ARG A 1095 4.47 23.76 -33.85
C ARG A 1095 4.24 25.23 -34.21
N ALA A 1096 3.84 25.53 -35.45
CA ALA A 1096 3.46 26.87 -35.87
C ALA A 1096 2.20 27.35 -35.14
N ILE A 1097 1.18 26.50 -35.03
CA ILE A 1097 -0.08 26.78 -34.31
C ILE A 1097 0.17 26.98 -32.80
N LYS A 1098 0.95 26.12 -32.11
CA LYS A 1098 1.30 26.32 -30.68
C LYS A 1098 2.06 27.64 -30.48
N ARG A 1099 2.98 28.02 -31.38
CA ARG A 1099 3.68 29.31 -31.36
C ARG A 1099 2.76 30.51 -31.64
N PHE A 1100 1.83 30.40 -32.58
CA PHE A 1100 0.87 31.45 -32.92
C PHE A 1100 -0.14 31.64 -31.77
N SER A 1101 -0.75 30.55 -31.30
CA SER A 1101 -1.67 30.54 -30.17
C SER A 1101 -1.02 31.13 -28.92
N ALA A 1102 0.21 30.74 -28.56
CA ALA A 1102 0.93 31.33 -27.42
C ALA A 1102 1.13 32.85 -27.57
N ARG A 1103 1.49 33.33 -28.77
CA ARG A 1103 1.64 34.78 -29.05
C ARG A 1103 0.31 35.53 -29.00
N VAL A 1104 -0.79 34.91 -29.43
CA VAL A 1104 -2.15 35.49 -29.37
C VAL A 1104 -2.64 35.54 -27.92
N PHE A 1105 -2.53 34.43 -27.19
CA PHE A 1105 -2.92 34.36 -25.77
C PHE A 1105 -2.14 35.35 -24.91
N ALA A 1106 -0.81 35.45 -25.11
CA ALA A 1106 0.02 36.44 -24.44
C ALA A 1106 -0.35 37.90 -24.79
N LYS A 1107 -0.86 38.17 -26.01
CA LYS A 1107 -1.38 39.50 -26.38
C LYS A 1107 -2.74 39.80 -25.77
N LEU A 1108 -3.67 38.83 -25.67
CA LEU A 1108 -4.96 39.04 -25.00
C LEU A 1108 -4.77 39.23 -23.49
N PHE A 1109 -4.04 38.33 -22.81
CA PHE A 1109 -3.89 38.40 -21.35
C PHE A 1109 -3.03 39.58 -20.87
N LYS A 1110 -2.11 40.12 -21.69
CA LYS A 1110 -1.42 41.39 -21.37
C LYS A 1110 -2.37 42.60 -21.26
N ARG A 1111 -3.63 42.49 -21.70
CA ARG A 1111 -4.61 43.59 -21.65
C ARG A 1111 -5.60 43.48 -20.48
N GLY A 1112 -5.54 42.41 -19.68
CA GLY A 1112 -6.53 42.13 -18.62
C GLY A 1112 -5.98 41.92 -17.20
N ARG A 1113 -4.67 42.06 -16.96
CA ARG A 1113 -4.04 41.72 -15.67
C ARG A 1113 -3.24 42.89 -15.06
N LYS A 1114 -3.94 43.78 -14.34
CA LYS A 1114 -3.39 44.59 -13.24
C LYS A 1114 -4.09 44.12 -11.96
N GLY A 1115 -3.32 43.61 -11.00
CA GLY A 1115 -3.84 43.09 -9.72
C GLY A 1115 -4.08 41.58 -9.71
N ASN A 1116 -3.01 40.80 -9.44
CA ASN A 1116 -2.90 39.96 -8.24
C ASN A 1116 -1.58 39.15 -8.28
N ALA A 1117 -1.17 38.69 -7.09
CA ALA A 1117 0.19 38.25 -6.76
C ALA A 1117 0.75 37.09 -7.60
N GLU A 1118 2.07 37.00 -7.58
CA GLU A 1118 2.86 35.92 -8.18
C GLU A 1118 2.70 34.61 -7.40
N VAL A 1119 2.69 33.50 -8.13
CA VAL A 1119 2.92 32.14 -7.61
C VAL A 1119 4.12 31.62 -8.38
N PRO A 1120 5.15 31.05 -7.73
CA PRO A 1120 6.33 30.58 -8.43
C PRO A 1120 5.98 29.41 -9.35
N GLU A 1121 6.29 29.54 -10.65
CA GLU A 1121 6.22 28.41 -11.58
C GLU A 1121 7.31 27.40 -11.23
N GLN A 1122 6.92 26.19 -10.82
CA GLN A 1122 7.85 25.05 -10.82
C GLN A 1122 8.18 24.68 -12.27
N ASP A 1123 9.44 24.30 -12.53
CA ASP A 1123 9.95 24.00 -13.87
C ASP A 1123 9.05 23.02 -14.63
N SER A 1124 8.35 23.54 -15.64
CA SER A 1124 7.51 22.72 -16.53
C SER A 1124 8.40 21.89 -17.46
N THR A 1125 8.78 20.70 -16.98
CA THR A 1125 9.50 19.70 -17.79
C THR A 1125 8.82 19.53 -19.14
N ILE A 1126 9.62 19.52 -20.21
CA ILE A 1126 9.19 19.84 -21.57
C ILE A 1126 8.00 18.96 -22.00
N GLU A 1127 6.81 19.55 -22.10
CA GLU A 1127 5.62 18.94 -22.74
C GLU A 1127 5.94 18.62 -24.22
N THR A 1128 6.52 17.45 -24.45
CA THR A 1128 6.62 16.86 -25.77
C THR A 1128 5.25 16.27 -26.11
N VAL A 1129 4.68 16.73 -27.23
CA VAL A 1129 3.67 15.94 -27.96
C VAL A 1129 4.27 14.53 -28.14
N PRO A 1130 3.52 13.43 -27.89
CA PRO A 1130 4.03 12.08 -28.08
C PRO A 1130 4.59 11.94 -29.49
N ALA A 1131 5.91 11.98 -29.59
CA ALA A 1131 6.59 11.74 -30.84
C ALA A 1131 6.56 10.24 -31.10
N ILE A 1132 6.41 9.87 -32.38
CA ILE A 1132 6.74 8.52 -32.82
C ILE A 1132 8.28 8.44 -32.77
N ILE A 1133 8.81 8.20 -31.57
CA ILE A 1133 10.22 7.91 -31.35
C ILE A 1133 10.41 6.46 -31.77
N VAL A 1134 11.08 6.29 -32.90
CA VAL A 1134 11.58 4.98 -33.31
C VAL A 1134 12.79 4.69 -32.43
N ASP A 1135 12.69 3.65 -31.62
CA ASP A 1135 13.81 3.17 -30.80
C ASP A 1135 14.75 2.36 -31.71
N PRO A 1136 15.99 2.81 -31.99
CA PRO A 1136 16.82 2.21 -33.04
C PRO A 1136 17.30 0.78 -32.73
N ASP A 1137 17.43 0.43 -31.45
CA ASP A 1137 18.27 -0.68 -30.99
C ASP A 1137 17.61 -2.07 -30.97
N THR A 1138 16.42 -2.21 -31.55
CA THR A 1138 15.72 -3.51 -31.63
C THR A 1138 16.29 -4.52 -32.64
N ASN A 1139 17.48 -4.27 -33.22
CA ASN A 1139 18.12 -5.16 -34.20
C ASN A 1139 19.66 -5.22 -34.15
N SER A 1140 20.35 -4.51 -33.24
CA SER A 1140 21.82 -4.38 -33.28
C SER A 1140 22.59 -5.58 -32.67
N GLU A 1141 22.03 -6.30 -31.71
CA GLU A 1141 22.74 -7.36 -30.96
C GLU A 1141 23.03 -8.66 -31.74
N MET A 1142 22.50 -8.85 -32.95
CA MET A 1142 22.87 -10.00 -33.82
C MET A 1142 23.91 -9.67 -34.91
N GLY A 1143 24.38 -8.42 -35.00
CA GLY A 1143 25.41 -8.02 -35.98
C GLY A 1143 26.85 -8.07 -35.45
N ASN A 1144 27.08 -7.51 -34.25
CA ASN A 1144 28.40 -7.10 -33.78
C ASN A 1144 29.36 -8.22 -33.30
N GLN A 1145 29.04 -9.49 -33.54
CA GLN A 1145 29.87 -10.63 -33.08
C GLN A 1145 30.89 -11.15 -34.11
N ARG A 1146 31.14 -10.40 -35.20
CA ARG A 1146 32.15 -10.74 -36.23
C ARG A 1146 33.27 -9.72 -36.42
N ASP A 1147 33.02 -8.44 -36.11
CA ASP A 1147 33.96 -7.37 -36.47
C ASP A 1147 35.03 -7.07 -35.39
N ILE A 1148 35.02 -7.82 -34.28
CA ILE A 1148 36.01 -7.66 -33.19
C ILE A 1148 37.29 -8.50 -33.44
N GLU A 1149 37.25 -9.55 -34.27
CA GLU A 1149 38.42 -10.41 -34.54
C GLU A 1149 39.43 -9.85 -35.55
N GLN A 1150 39.15 -8.73 -36.23
CA GLN A 1150 40.09 -8.10 -37.18
C GLN A 1150 40.89 -6.92 -36.60
N GLY A 1151 40.67 -6.56 -35.33
CA GLY A 1151 41.31 -5.40 -34.67
C GLY A 1151 42.76 -5.58 -34.18
N VAL A 1152 43.44 -6.68 -34.52
CA VAL A 1152 44.78 -7.02 -33.95
C VAL A 1152 45.80 -7.36 -35.04
N ARG A 1153 46.07 -6.41 -35.97
CA ARG A 1153 47.23 -6.51 -36.90
C ARG A 1153 47.66 -5.21 -37.60
N SER A 1154 47.85 -4.13 -36.84
CA SER A 1154 48.65 -2.95 -37.27
C SER A 1154 49.17 -2.19 -36.06
#